data_AF-A0A2W4KYN5-F1
#
_entry.id   AF-A0A2W4KYN5-F1
#
_cell.length_a   1.000
_cell.length_b   1.000
_cell.length_c   1.000
_cell.angle_alpha   90.00
_cell.angle_beta   90.00
_cell.angle_gamma   90.00
#
_symmetry.space_group_name_H-M   'P 1'
#
loop_
_entity.id
_entity.type
_entity.pdbx_description
1 polymer ?
#
loop_
_entity_poly.entity_id
_entity_poly.type
_entity_poly.pdbx_seq_one_letter_code
_entity_poly.pdbx_strand_id
1 'polypeptide(L)'
;EMWDRVARAIAEVEEPGKREEWERKFRKALEGFKFVPGGRILAGAGTGHKVTYYNCYVIPSPEDSRRGIMENVSLMVEIMSRGGGVGVNLSTLRPRGTYVRGVNGTASGPVSWAEVYSTATGSVIQGGSRRGALMLMLDDDHPDIEEFITVKRDLTKITNANLSVCISDAFMEAVQQDLPWDLKWNGKVYKTVRARDLWELICESAWASGEPGVVFMERVNKRSNTWYCEKINCVNPCGEQPLGPWGVCNLGAINLAAFVEDGAIDFDGLRETVAIAVRFLDNVIEATEYFFKENEQAQRYGIRRIGLGTMGLADMLIKLGIRYGSEKAFEVCDEVYRLIRDEAYRTSALLAKEKGAFPLFDKEKYLQGWFIQRLPEDIRQLIAQHGIRNGFLLTQAPTGTTSLLAGVSSGIEPVFAFTFKRTDRTGTHIVYHELYKKWLEEHPDEPVPDYFVSADQLTPEEHVRMQAVIQQYVDASISKTVNAPRHHTVEQVRTLYRLAYELGCKGITYYRDGSREGVLHKLDDGGRSKQGTGFSGQGAKQAGEAAAGGAEPGSDVAAAVAADPGGLKVTWGRIRPIERPTKLNGFTVRRTTPLGNLYLTLNTFNGHPFELFTQIGKAGSDVAAFTEAIARLVSLAFRSGVDPHEVVEQLRGIGGSRSVGFGPNRVLSVPDAIAQFLDDYLSGKIDRDPVDEVAAGQITVFPTDPAQQAREAVAAARGAASASGPGGGATAGSGPAGNPGPAGNPAGSSGPVQLTIGGIPKAGEPPRITGGNGRHLSMNLCPECGSHALVHEEGCSKCMACGYSEC
;
A
#
# COMPACT_ATOMS: atom_id res chain seq x y z
N GLU A 1 13.80 -14.37 -24.11
CA GLU A 1 14.78 -14.29 -23.00
C GLU A 1 14.20 -14.66 -21.64
N MET A 2 13.33 -13.85 -21.02
CA MET A 2 12.87 -14.10 -19.63
C MET A 2 12.22 -15.47 -19.45
N TRP A 3 11.32 -15.87 -20.36
CA TRP A 3 10.66 -17.17 -20.28
C TRP A 3 11.61 -18.35 -20.46
N ASP A 4 12.65 -18.19 -21.28
CA ASP A 4 13.64 -19.23 -21.54
C ASP A 4 14.57 -19.40 -20.31
N ARG A 5 14.99 -18.28 -19.69
CA ARG A 5 15.70 -18.27 -18.39
C ARG A 5 14.88 -18.98 -17.30
N VAL A 6 13.60 -18.62 -17.16
CA VAL A 6 12.73 -19.15 -16.10
C VAL A 6 12.38 -20.63 -16.35
N ALA A 7 12.08 -21.01 -17.59
CA ALA A 7 11.79 -22.41 -17.96
C ALA A 7 13.00 -23.32 -17.68
N ARG A 8 14.20 -22.93 -18.13
CA ARG A 8 15.43 -23.69 -17.89
C ARG A 8 15.73 -23.85 -16.41
N ALA A 9 15.72 -22.74 -15.66
CA ALA A 9 16.05 -22.76 -14.23
C ALA A 9 15.13 -23.64 -13.38
N ILE A 10 13.87 -23.83 -13.79
CA ILE A 10 12.91 -24.73 -13.11
C ILE A 10 12.93 -26.15 -13.72
N ALA A 11 13.45 -26.33 -14.94
CA ALA A 11 13.70 -27.63 -15.55
C ALA A 11 14.97 -28.33 -15.01
N GLU A 12 15.99 -27.60 -14.53
CA GLU A 12 17.20 -28.19 -13.90
C GLU A 12 16.91 -29.06 -12.66
N VAL A 13 15.72 -28.91 -12.06
CA VAL A 13 15.21 -29.76 -10.96
C VAL A 13 14.84 -31.18 -11.43
N GLU A 14 14.56 -31.36 -12.72
CA GLU A 14 14.25 -32.67 -13.28
C GLU A 14 15.49 -33.57 -13.39
N GLU A 15 15.24 -34.87 -13.44
CA GLU A 15 16.25 -35.87 -13.80
C GLU A 15 16.93 -35.50 -15.13
N PRO A 16 18.26 -35.65 -15.28
CA PRO A 16 19.00 -35.15 -16.44
C PRO A 16 18.40 -35.51 -17.81
N GLY A 17 17.91 -36.74 -17.97
CA GLY A 17 17.27 -37.20 -19.21
C GLY A 17 15.88 -36.62 -19.52
N LYS A 18 15.30 -35.81 -18.60
CA LYS A 18 13.99 -35.17 -18.74
C LYS A 18 14.06 -33.64 -18.80
N ARG A 19 15.23 -33.03 -18.55
CA ARG A 19 15.38 -31.56 -18.45
C ARG A 19 14.94 -30.83 -19.71
N GLU A 20 15.42 -31.27 -20.87
CA GLU A 20 15.07 -30.64 -22.15
C GLU A 20 13.57 -30.78 -22.49
N GLU A 21 12.95 -31.90 -22.12
CA GLU A 21 11.50 -32.11 -22.29
C GLU A 21 10.69 -31.11 -21.47
N TRP A 22 11.07 -30.91 -20.20
CA TRP A 22 10.37 -29.99 -19.31
C TRP A 22 10.75 -28.53 -19.52
N GLU A 23 11.96 -28.19 -19.97
CA GLU A 23 12.28 -26.84 -20.44
C GLU A 23 11.35 -26.44 -21.59
N ARG A 24 11.16 -27.31 -22.59
CA ARG A 24 10.21 -27.06 -23.69
C ARG A 24 8.76 -26.96 -23.21
N LYS A 25 8.30 -27.86 -22.32
CA LYS A 25 6.92 -27.82 -21.78
C LYS A 25 6.66 -26.58 -20.93
N PHE A 26 7.56 -26.25 -20.00
CA PHE A 26 7.46 -25.02 -19.21
C PHE A 26 7.50 -23.78 -20.11
N ARG A 27 8.40 -23.74 -21.10
CA ARG A 27 8.47 -22.63 -22.07
C ARG A 27 7.20 -22.49 -22.90
N LYS A 28 6.53 -23.59 -23.29
CA LYS A 28 5.21 -23.59 -23.94
C LYS A 28 4.12 -23.03 -23.02
N ALA A 29 4.08 -23.43 -21.74
CA ALA A 29 3.09 -22.90 -20.80
C ALA A 29 3.27 -21.40 -20.49
N LEU A 30 4.51 -20.90 -20.53
CA LEU A 30 4.82 -19.46 -20.39
C LEU A 30 4.52 -18.65 -21.67
N GLU A 31 4.27 -19.29 -22.81
CA GLU A 31 3.96 -18.64 -24.08
C GLU A 31 2.59 -17.94 -24.03
N GLY A 32 2.47 -16.77 -24.65
CA GLY A 32 1.22 -16.00 -24.68
C GLY A 32 0.67 -15.62 -23.29
N PHE A 33 1.50 -15.67 -22.24
CA PHE A 33 1.08 -15.55 -20.84
C PHE A 33 0.05 -16.60 -20.37
N LYS A 34 -0.07 -17.76 -21.05
CA LYS A 34 -1.03 -18.83 -20.70
C LYS A 34 -0.90 -19.26 -19.23
N PHE A 35 0.32 -19.39 -18.73
CA PHE A 35 0.66 -19.47 -17.31
C PHE A 35 1.69 -18.40 -16.93
N VAL A 36 1.48 -17.70 -15.82
CA VAL A 36 2.36 -16.66 -15.30
C VAL A 36 2.78 -17.00 -13.86
N PRO A 37 4.05 -17.39 -13.63
CA PRO A 37 4.61 -17.58 -12.29
C PRO A 37 4.55 -16.30 -11.44
N GLY A 38 4.45 -16.47 -10.12
CA GLY A 38 4.51 -15.37 -9.16
C GLY A 38 5.81 -14.57 -9.29
N GLY A 39 5.73 -13.26 -9.11
CA GLY A 39 6.81 -12.32 -9.45
C GLY A 39 8.17 -12.59 -8.77
N ARG A 40 8.22 -13.35 -7.67
CA ARG A 40 9.48 -13.78 -7.03
C ARG A 40 10.20 -14.87 -7.82
N ILE A 41 9.46 -15.79 -8.47
CA ILE A 41 10.02 -16.75 -9.43
C ILE A 41 10.58 -16.00 -10.64
N LEU A 42 9.81 -15.04 -11.19
CA LEU A 42 10.23 -14.26 -12.38
C LEU A 42 11.52 -13.46 -12.15
N ALA A 43 11.60 -12.80 -10.99
CA ALA A 43 12.75 -11.99 -10.59
C ALA A 43 13.97 -12.82 -10.15
N GLY A 44 13.77 -14.04 -9.64
CA GLY A 44 14.85 -14.85 -9.07
C GLY A 44 15.38 -15.97 -9.99
N ALA A 45 14.50 -16.77 -10.59
CA ALA A 45 14.87 -18.04 -11.22
C ALA A 45 15.89 -17.85 -12.35
N GLY A 46 17.04 -18.51 -12.23
CA GLY A 46 18.12 -18.45 -13.24
C GLY A 46 18.87 -17.12 -13.32
N THR A 47 18.77 -16.25 -12.32
CA THR A 47 19.56 -14.99 -12.26
C THR A 47 20.92 -15.15 -11.60
N GLY A 48 21.18 -16.28 -10.92
CA GLY A 48 22.39 -16.50 -10.11
C GLY A 48 22.35 -15.83 -8.73
N HIS A 49 21.38 -14.95 -8.45
CA HIS A 49 21.19 -14.37 -7.13
C HIS A 49 20.52 -15.37 -6.17
N LYS A 50 21.07 -15.51 -4.96
CA LYS A 50 20.42 -16.22 -3.85
C LYS A 50 19.25 -15.38 -3.34
N VAL A 51 18.06 -15.64 -3.88
CA VAL A 51 16.78 -15.08 -3.47
C VAL A 51 15.73 -16.18 -3.33
N THR A 52 14.70 -15.92 -2.54
CA THR A 52 13.59 -16.87 -2.40
C THR A 52 12.55 -16.64 -3.50
N TYR A 53 11.94 -17.73 -3.98
CA TYR A 53 10.85 -17.67 -4.95
C TYR A 53 9.46 -17.62 -4.28
N TYR A 54 9.43 -17.59 -2.94
CA TYR A 54 8.19 -17.54 -2.16
C TYR A 54 7.62 -16.13 -2.03
N ASN A 55 6.30 -16.03 -2.19
CA ASN A 55 5.55 -14.78 -2.04
C ASN A 55 4.89 -14.65 -0.65
N CYS A 56 4.42 -15.77 -0.09
CA CYS A 56 3.53 -15.79 1.06
C CYS A 56 4.14 -16.59 2.20
N TYR A 57 4.13 -16.01 3.40
CA TYR A 57 4.70 -16.57 4.62
C TYR A 57 3.73 -16.38 5.79
N VAL A 58 3.73 -17.34 6.73
CA VAL A 58 3.27 -17.13 8.12
C VAL A 58 4.41 -17.55 9.05
N ILE A 59 4.70 -16.70 10.03
CA ILE A 59 5.63 -17.03 11.12
C ILE A 59 4.84 -17.51 12.34
N PRO A 60 5.46 -18.22 13.31
CA PRO A 60 4.81 -18.53 14.57
C PRO A 60 4.23 -17.28 15.24
N SER A 61 3.11 -17.44 15.95
CA SER A 61 2.64 -16.39 16.86
C SER A 61 3.74 -16.09 17.91
N PRO A 62 3.95 -14.82 18.28
CA PRO A 62 5.03 -14.44 19.20
C PRO A 62 4.85 -15.07 20.58
N GLU A 63 5.96 -15.45 21.22
CA GLU A 63 5.95 -15.76 22.65
C GLU A 63 5.55 -14.49 23.43
N ASP A 64 4.75 -14.65 24.48
CA ASP A 64 4.24 -13.58 25.36
C ASP A 64 5.33 -13.01 26.30
N SER A 65 6.41 -12.53 25.70
CA SER A 65 7.55 -11.90 26.34
C SER A 65 8.08 -10.76 25.44
N ARG A 66 8.64 -9.70 26.05
CA ARG A 66 9.26 -8.60 25.27
C ARG A 66 10.37 -9.10 24.34
N ARG A 67 11.03 -10.20 24.70
CA ARG A 67 12.07 -10.83 23.89
C ARG A 67 11.44 -11.54 22.69
N GLY A 68 10.50 -12.44 22.92
CA GLY A 68 9.81 -13.20 21.89
C GLY A 68 9.11 -12.33 20.84
N ILE A 69 8.49 -11.22 21.26
CA ILE A 69 7.91 -10.22 20.35
C ILE A 69 8.99 -9.60 19.46
N MET A 70 10.12 -9.14 20.02
CA MET A 70 11.18 -8.51 19.21
C MET A 70 11.93 -9.51 18.32
N GLU A 71 12.07 -10.76 18.74
CA GLU A 71 12.60 -11.85 17.90
C GLU A 71 11.63 -12.18 16.75
N ASN A 72 10.31 -12.16 17.00
CA ASN A 72 9.29 -12.34 15.97
C ASN A 72 9.22 -11.17 14.96
N VAL A 73 9.34 -9.92 15.43
CA VAL A 73 9.51 -8.73 14.56
C VAL A 73 10.79 -8.84 13.72
N SER A 74 11.88 -9.36 14.29
CA SER A 74 13.13 -9.58 13.56
C SER A 74 13.00 -10.63 12.46
N LEU A 75 12.34 -11.76 12.74
CA LEU A 75 12.00 -12.79 11.74
C LEU A 75 11.14 -12.22 10.61
N MET A 76 10.11 -11.43 10.94
CA MET A 76 9.26 -10.75 9.96
C MET A 76 10.08 -9.83 9.04
N VAL A 77 10.93 -8.96 9.60
CA VAL A 77 11.78 -8.03 8.85
C VAL A 77 12.75 -8.77 7.93
N GLU A 78 13.33 -9.87 8.39
CA GLU A 78 14.32 -10.66 7.64
C GLU A 78 13.71 -11.48 6.48
N ILE A 79 12.43 -11.89 6.61
CA ILE A 79 11.63 -12.43 5.50
C ILE A 79 11.24 -11.32 4.53
N MET A 80 10.80 -10.16 5.04
CA MET A 80 10.37 -9.03 4.22
C MET A 80 11.51 -8.45 3.39
N SER A 81 12.74 -8.34 3.93
CA SER A 81 13.89 -7.80 3.20
C SER A 81 14.22 -8.60 1.92
N ARG A 82 13.99 -9.92 1.97
CA ARG A 82 14.10 -10.87 0.83
C ARG A 82 12.88 -10.90 -0.07
N GLY A 83 11.82 -10.18 0.31
CA GLY A 83 10.66 -9.94 -0.55
C GLY A 83 9.40 -10.74 -0.22
N GLY A 84 9.38 -11.50 0.87
CA GLY A 84 8.17 -12.19 1.34
C GLY A 84 7.13 -11.22 1.91
N GLY A 85 5.86 -11.58 1.82
CA GLY A 85 4.77 -10.99 2.60
C GLY A 85 4.41 -11.90 3.78
N VAL A 86 4.31 -11.35 4.98
CA VAL A 86 4.24 -12.11 6.25
C VAL A 86 2.88 -11.96 6.92
N GLY A 87 2.32 -13.07 7.44
CA GLY A 87 1.22 -13.07 8.40
C GLY A 87 1.68 -13.38 9.82
N VAL A 88 1.11 -12.67 10.81
CA VAL A 88 1.32 -12.90 12.25
C VAL A 88 -0.02 -12.87 13.00
N ASN A 89 -0.34 -13.93 13.74
CA ASN A 89 -1.46 -13.93 14.68
C ASN A 89 -0.93 -13.55 16.07
N LEU A 90 -1.50 -12.51 16.70
CA LEU A 90 -1.05 -11.90 17.95
C LEU A 90 -1.76 -12.41 19.21
N SER A 91 -2.72 -13.34 19.10
CA SER A 91 -3.59 -13.82 20.19
C SER A 91 -2.87 -14.53 21.34
N THR A 92 -1.59 -14.88 21.14
CA THR A 92 -0.72 -15.38 22.20
C THR A 92 -0.36 -14.31 23.23
N LEU A 93 -0.34 -13.02 22.84
CA LEU A 93 0.09 -11.92 23.69
C LEU A 93 -0.96 -11.57 24.75
N ARG A 94 -0.52 -11.28 25.98
CA ARG A 94 -1.44 -11.00 27.08
C ARG A 94 -2.26 -9.71 26.87
N PRO A 95 -3.53 -9.67 27.35
CA PRO A 95 -4.37 -8.47 27.32
C PRO A 95 -3.74 -7.24 27.96
N ARG A 96 -4.14 -6.07 27.48
CA ARG A 96 -3.85 -4.76 28.08
C ARG A 96 -4.20 -4.77 29.58
N GLY A 97 -3.37 -4.12 30.40
CA GLY A 97 -3.55 -4.08 31.85
C GLY A 97 -3.11 -5.34 32.61
N THR A 98 -2.86 -6.47 31.95
CA THR A 98 -2.42 -7.71 32.62
C THR A 98 -1.13 -7.52 33.41
N TYR A 99 -1.07 -7.99 34.66
CA TYR A 99 0.09 -7.81 35.53
C TYR A 99 1.36 -8.52 35.03
N VAL A 100 2.49 -7.80 35.01
CA VAL A 100 3.80 -8.26 34.52
C VAL A 100 4.76 -8.38 35.71
N ARG A 101 4.74 -9.57 36.36
CA ARG A 101 5.50 -9.90 37.57
C ARG A 101 6.97 -9.42 37.55
N GLY A 102 7.68 -9.62 36.44
CA GLY A 102 9.11 -9.33 36.32
C GLY A 102 9.50 -7.85 36.27
N VAL A 103 8.53 -6.92 36.22
CA VAL A 103 8.78 -5.46 36.29
C VAL A 103 7.80 -4.72 37.20
N ASN A 104 6.97 -5.43 37.98
CA ASN A 104 5.92 -4.87 38.82
C ASN A 104 5.03 -3.82 38.11
N GLY A 105 4.59 -4.12 36.88
CA GLY A 105 3.83 -3.20 36.03
C GLY A 105 2.70 -3.89 35.26
N THR A 106 2.07 -3.17 34.34
CA THR A 106 0.95 -3.66 33.51
C THR A 106 1.36 -3.84 32.05
N ALA A 107 0.67 -4.74 31.34
CA ALA A 107 0.90 -5.01 29.93
C ALA A 107 0.25 -3.97 29.01
N SER A 108 0.85 -3.76 27.84
CA SER A 108 0.39 -2.84 26.81
C SER A 108 -0.66 -3.43 25.84
N GLY A 109 -0.85 -4.76 25.83
CA GLY A 109 -1.77 -5.47 24.94
C GLY A 109 -1.24 -5.69 23.52
N PRO A 110 -1.69 -6.73 22.77
CA PRO A 110 -1.30 -6.97 21.38
C PRO A 110 -1.46 -5.76 20.45
N VAL A 111 -2.49 -4.93 20.60
CA VAL A 111 -2.73 -3.78 19.70
C VAL A 111 -1.63 -2.73 19.81
N SER A 112 -1.09 -2.50 21.01
CA SER A 112 0.09 -1.62 21.19
C SER A 112 1.36 -2.20 20.59
N TRP A 113 1.49 -3.53 20.49
CA TRP A 113 2.62 -4.16 19.79
C TRP A 113 2.41 -4.18 18.27
N ALA A 114 1.17 -4.26 17.78
CA ALA A 114 0.84 -4.18 16.35
C ALA A 114 1.35 -2.88 15.69
N GLU A 115 1.37 -1.76 16.41
CA GLU A 115 2.00 -0.51 15.97
C GLU A 115 3.51 -0.69 15.69
N VAL A 116 4.22 -1.52 16.47
CA VAL A 116 5.65 -1.84 16.25
C VAL A 116 5.84 -2.69 14.98
N TYR A 117 5.03 -3.73 14.79
CA TYR A 117 5.05 -4.56 13.56
C TYR A 117 4.78 -3.71 12.30
N SER A 118 3.80 -2.81 12.36
CA SER A 118 3.50 -1.87 11.26
C SER A 118 4.62 -0.86 11.02
N THR A 119 5.25 -0.33 12.08
CA THR A 119 6.36 0.63 11.95
C THR A 119 7.59 -0.03 11.33
N ALA A 120 7.93 -1.25 11.76
CA ALA A 120 8.99 -2.05 11.18
C ALA A 120 8.70 -2.39 9.70
N THR A 121 7.46 -2.79 9.36
CA THR A 121 7.06 -3.09 7.98
C THR A 121 7.22 -1.87 7.05
N GLY A 122 6.84 -0.68 7.51
CA GLY A 122 7.01 0.57 6.77
C GLY A 122 8.48 0.95 6.51
N SER A 123 9.39 0.48 7.35
CA SER A 123 10.83 0.71 7.22
C SER A 123 11.53 -0.26 6.25
N VAL A 124 10.86 -1.34 5.81
CA VAL A 124 11.47 -2.34 4.91
C VAL A 124 11.15 -2.04 3.44
N ILE A 125 12.19 -1.67 2.69
CA ILE A 125 12.15 -1.54 1.23
C ILE A 125 12.78 -2.80 0.60
N GLN A 126 11.94 -3.64 0.01
CA GLN A 126 12.30 -4.85 -0.70
C GLN A 126 12.87 -4.49 -2.08
N GLY A 127 14.12 -4.88 -2.37
CA GLY A 127 14.73 -4.69 -3.69
C GLY A 127 14.72 -3.24 -4.20
N GLY A 128 14.90 -2.26 -3.30
CA GLY A 128 14.97 -0.83 -3.61
C GLY A 128 13.68 -0.16 -4.12
N SER A 129 12.56 -0.88 -4.24
CA SER A 129 11.37 -0.38 -4.95
C SER A 129 10.01 -0.81 -4.39
N ARG A 130 9.91 -1.93 -3.68
CA ARG A 130 8.63 -2.45 -3.15
C ARG A 130 8.61 -2.36 -1.62
N ARG A 131 7.50 -1.91 -1.02
CA ARG A 131 7.34 -1.87 0.45
C ARG A 131 7.11 -3.28 1.02
N GLY A 132 7.38 -3.47 2.32
CA GLY A 132 6.92 -4.64 3.06
C GLY A 132 5.39 -4.79 3.04
N ALA A 133 4.91 -6.01 3.28
CA ALA A 133 3.48 -6.32 3.32
C ALA A 133 3.19 -7.30 4.46
N LEU A 134 2.21 -6.96 5.31
CA LEU A 134 1.93 -7.61 6.59
C LEU A 134 0.43 -7.88 6.77
N MET A 135 0.08 -9.07 7.24
CA MET A 135 -1.20 -9.35 7.90
C MET A 135 -0.97 -9.48 9.40
N LEU A 136 -1.78 -8.79 10.20
CA LEU A 136 -1.90 -9.02 11.64
C LEU A 136 -3.30 -9.55 11.95
N MET A 137 -3.38 -10.59 12.78
CA MET A 137 -4.64 -11.20 13.17
C MET A 137 -4.79 -11.29 14.69
N LEU A 138 -6.04 -11.30 15.13
CA LEU A 138 -6.43 -11.52 16.52
C LEU A 138 -7.71 -12.37 16.58
N ASP A 139 -7.81 -13.23 17.58
CA ASP A 139 -8.89 -14.21 17.72
C ASP A 139 -10.14 -13.57 18.31
N ASP A 140 -11.31 -14.06 17.90
CA ASP A 140 -12.63 -13.52 18.26
C ASP A 140 -12.96 -13.58 19.76
N ASP A 141 -12.24 -14.41 20.52
CA ASP A 141 -12.33 -14.51 21.97
C ASP A 141 -11.22 -13.74 22.72
N HIS A 142 -10.35 -12.98 22.05
CA HIS A 142 -9.28 -12.25 22.73
C HIS A 142 -9.80 -11.02 23.51
N PRO A 143 -9.42 -10.77 24.78
CA PRO A 143 -9.92 -9.63 25.57
C PRO A 143 -9.69 -8.24 25.00
N ASP A 144 -8.66 -8.04 24.17
CA ASP A 144 -8.37 -6.76 23.50
C ASP A 144 -9.03 -6.65 22.10
N ILE A 145 -9.94 -7.57 21.72
CA ILE A 145 -10.51 -7.64 20.36
C ILE A 145 -11.29 -6.38 19.97
N GLU A 146 -11.98 -5.74 20.91
CA GLU A 146 -12.72 -4.48 20.67
C GLU A 146 -11.79 -3.33 20.27
N GLU A 147 -10.59 -3.27 20.87
CA GLU A 147 -9.55 -2.31 20.49
C GLU A 147 -8.97 -2.65 19.10
N PHE A 148 -8.69 -3.93 18.84
CA PHE A 148 -8.16 -4.40 17.56
C PHE A 148 -9.11 -4.15 16.37
N ILE A 149 -10.42 -4.31 16.59
CA ILE A 149 -11.45 -3.99 15.58
C ILE A 149 -11.49 -2.48 15.29
N THR A 150 -11.36 -1.64 16.31
CA THR A 150 -11.61 -0.19 16.20
C THR A 150 -10.38 0.64 15.87
N VAL A 151 -9.16 0.14 16.10
CA VAL A 151 -7.92 0.91 15.99
C VAL A 151 -7.70 1.59 14.62
N LYS A 152 -8.08 0.95 13.51
CA LYS A 152 -7.97 1.53 12.15
C LYS A 152 -9.22 2.29 11.67
N ARG A 153 -10.13 2.67 12.58
CA ARG A 153 -11.03 3.83 12.40
C ARG A 153 -10.21 5.13 12.44
N ASP A 154 -9.08 5.15 13.16
CA ASP A 154 -8.01 6.15 13.01
C ASP A 154 -7.05 5.70 11.89
N LEU A 155 -7.08 6.42 10.76
CA LEU A 155 -6.29 6.09 9.58
C LEU A 155 -4.78 6.37 9.74
N THR A 156 -4.36 7.02 10.83
CA THR A 156 -2.93 7.26 11.12
C THR A 156 -2.27 6.05 11.81
N LYS A 157 -3.06 5.10 12.32
CA LYS A 157 -2.59 3.93 13.06
C LYS A 157 -2.45 2.69 12.18
N ILE A 158 -1.42 1.90 12.49
CA ILE A 158 -1.15 0.58 11.88
C ILE A 158 -1.22 0.63 10.34
N THR A 159 -0.57 1.64 9.76
CA THR A 159 -0.68 2.03 8.33
C THR A 159 -0.05 1.04 7.35
N ASN A 160 0.85 0.16 7.79
CA ASN A 160 1.57 -0.79 6.93
C ASN A 160 1.19 -2.26 7.18
N ALA A 161 0.06 -2.53 7.83
CA ALA A 161 -0.47 -3.88 8.00
C ALA A 161 -1.96 -3.94 7.68
N ASN A 162 -2.40 -5.03 7.06
CA ASN A 162 -3.82 -5.41 7.00
C ASN A 162 -4.21 -6.10 8.33
N LEU A 163 -5.39 -5.79 8.85
CA LEU A 163 -5.97 -6.45 10.02
C LEU A 163 -7.07 -7.43 9.62
N SER A 164 -7.16 -8.58 10.30
CA SER A 164 -8.31 -9.47 10.19
C SER A 164 -8.62 -10.21 11.48
N VAL A 165 -9.90 -10.41 11.77
CA VAL A 165 -10.35 -11.21 12.93
C VAL A 165 -10.38 -12.69 12.57
N CYS A 166 -9.83 -13.55 13.43
CA CYS A 166 -10.01 -15.01 13.35
C CYS A 166 -11.38 -15.37 13.92
N ILE A 167 -12.39 -15.50 13.06
CA ILE A 167 -13.75 -15.88 13.45
C ILE A 167 -13.87 -17.41 13.53
N SER A 168 -14.40 -17.91 14.63
CA SER A 168 -14.81 -19.29 14.86
C SER A 168 -16.21 -19.56 14.31
N ASP A 169 -16.52 -20.83 13.99
CA ASP A 169 -17.90 -21.22 13.67
C ASP A 169 -18.77 -21.10 14.94
N ALA A 170 -18.20 -21.33 16.13
CA ALA A 170 -18.86 -21.17 17.43
C ALA A 170 -19.29 -19.72 17.73
N PHE A 171 -18.48 -18.71 17.40
CA PHE A 171 -18.88 -17.31 17.49
C PHE A 171 -20.02 -16.99 16.53
N MET A 172 -19.95 -17.50 15.29
CA MET A 172 -21.04 -17.30 14.31
C MET A 172 -22.35 -17.96 14.74
N GLU A 173 -22.28 -19.12 15.40
CA GLU A 173 -23.44 -19.74 16.06
C GLU A 173 -23.98 -18.87 17.20
N ALA A 174 -23.11 -18.31 18.05
CA ALA A 174 -23.50 -17.38 19.11
C ALA A 174 -24.13 -16.08 18.58
N VAL A 175 -23.61 -15.52 17.47
CA VAL A 175 -24.20 -14.38 16.75
C VAL A 175 -25.59 -14.72 16.22
N GLN A 176 -25.77 -15.91 15.63
CA GLN A 176 -27.07 -16.36 15.14
C GLN A 176 -28.08 -16.54 16.29
N GLN A 177 -27.69 -17.21 17.38
CA GLN A 177 -28.55 -17.55 18.51
C GLN A 177 -28.73 -16.43 19.57
N ASP A 178 -28.04 -15.29 19.41
CA ASP A 178 -28.02 -14.15 20.35
C ASP A 178 -27.43 -14.46 21.73
N LEU A 179 -26.37 -15.27 21.75
CA LEU A 179 -25.73 -15.76 22.97
C LEU A 179 -24.65 -14.81 23.52
N PRO A 180 -24.31 -14.92 24.82
CA PRO A 180 -23.09 -14.34 25.37
C PRO A 180 -21.84 -14.97 24.73
N TRP A 181 -20.75 -14.20 24.70
CA TRP A 181 -19.43 -14.60 24.23
C TRP A 181 -18.36 -14.21 25.25
N ASP A 182 -17.57 -15.18 25.70
CA ASP A 182 -16.53 -14.98 26.71
C ASP A 182 -15.20 -14.60 26.07
N LEU A 183 -14.81 -13.34 26.26
CA LEU A 183 -13.48 -12.84 25.95
C LEU A 183 -12.50 -13.31 27.02
N LYS A 184 -11.55 -14.16 26.63
CA LYS A 184 -10.73 -14.99 27.51
C LYS A 184 -9.29 -15.12 27.00
N TRP A 185 -8.33 -15.23 27.92
CA TRP A 185 -6.93 -15.46 27.58
C TRP A 185 -6.31 -16.44 28.57
N ASN A 186 -5.63 -17.47 28.04
CA ASN A 186 -5.12 -18.62 28.80
C ASN A 186 -6.16 -19.21 29.78
N GLY A 187 -7.38 -19.45 29.29
CA GLY A 187 -8.49 -20.06 30.03
C GLY A 187 -9.19 -19.16 31.05
N LYS A 188 -8.63 -17.97 31.35
CA LYS A 188 -9.29 -16.98 32.21
C LYS A 188 -10.20 -16.08 31.37
N VAL A 189 -11.49 -16.00 31.69
CA VAL A 189 -12.42 -14.97 31.18
C VAL A 189 -12.07 -13.60 31.78
N TYR A 190 -12.07 -12.56 30.95
CA TYR A 190 -11.83 -11.16 31.35
C TYR A 190 -13.09 -10.30 31.21
N LYS A 191 -13.90 -10.55 30.18
CA LYS A 191 -15.15 -9.85 29.89
C LYS A 191 -16.08 -10.82 29.15
N THR A 192 -17.36 -10.86 29.52
CA THR A 192 -18.39 -11.48 28.70
C THR A 192 -19.12 -10.37 27.94
N VAL A 193 -19.26 -10.52 26.63
CA VAL A 193 -20.02 -9.61 25.75
C VAL A 193 -21.21 -10.34 25.14
N ARG A 194 -22.10 -9.62 24.47
CA ARG A 194 -23.13 -10.23 23.60
C ARG A 194 -22.51 -10.44 22.22
N ALA A 195 -22.64 -11.64 21.65
CA ALA A 195 -21.95 -11.99 20.41
C ALA A 195 -22.34 -11.07 19.24
N ARG A 196 -23.63 -10.70 19.16
CA ARG A 196 -24.15 -9.76 18.15
C ARG A 196 -23.49 -8.38 18.23
N ASP A 197 -23.30 -7.83 19.41
CA ASP A 197 -22.71 -6.49 19.62
C ASP A 197 -21.25 -6.45 19.11
N LEU A 198 -20.49 -7.54 19.32
CA LEU A 198 -19.12 -7.66 18.80
C LEU A 198 -19.10 -7.82 17.27
N TRP A 199 -20.06 -8.55 16.69
CA TRP A 199 -20.22 -8.69 15.25
C TRP A 199 -20.65 -7.38 14.57
N GLU A 200 -21.51 -6.61 15.24
CA GLU A 200 -21.90 -5.25 14.85
C GLU A 200 -20.69 -4.33 14.83
N LEU A 201 -19.84 -4.36 15.86
CA LEU A 201 -18.61 -3.57 15.93
C LEU A 201 -17.64 -3.88 14.76
N ILE A 202 -17.51 -5.15 14.37
CA ILE A 202 -16.73 -5.60 13.19
C ILE A 202 -17.31 -4.97 11.91
N CYS A 203 -18.62 -5.15 11.69
CA CYS A 203 -19.29 -4.69 10.48
C CYS A 203 -19.28 -3.15 10.36
N GLU A 204 -19.44 -2.43 11.47
CA GLU A 204 -19.26 -0.98 11.53
C GLU A 204 -17.84 -0.54 11.18
N SER A 205 -16.80 -1.20 11.72
CA SER A 205 -15.40 -0.81 11.48
C SER A 205 -15.02 -1.03 10.01
N ALA A 206 -15.45 -2.17 9.45
CA ALA A 206 -15.31 -2.45 8.03
C ALA A 206 -16.12 -1.47 7.16
N TRP A 207 -17.32 -1.05 7.60
CA TRP A 207 -18.09 -0.01 6.92
C TRP A 207 -17.41 1.36 6.97
N ALA A 208 -16.82 1.72 8.11
CA ALA A 208 -16.18 3.01 8.35
C ALA A 208 -14.82 3.13 7.66
N SER A 209 -14.06 2.05 7.55
CA SER A 209 -12.65 2.08 7.10
C SER A 209 -12.25 1.01 6.08
N GLY A 210 -13.02 -0.07 5.91
CA GLY A 210 -12.62 -1.25 5.13
C GLY A 210 -11.82 -2.31 5.91
N GLU A 211 -11.55 -2.09 7.19
CA GLU A 211 -10.92 -3.06 8.09
C GLU A 211 -11.63 -3.12 9.47
N PRO A 212 -11.53 -4.23 10.21
CA PRO A 212 -10.78 -5.45 9.86
C PRO A 212 -11.50 -6.30 8.80
N GLY A 213 -10.71 -7.08 8.05
CA GLY A 213 -11.24 -8.22 7.32
C GLY A 213 -11.68 -9.33 8.27
N VAL A 214 -12.33 -10.36 7.74
CA VAL A 214 -12.74 -11.55 8.50
C VAL A 214 -12.15 -12.79 7.85
N VAL A 215 -11.57 -13.67 8.66
CA VAL A 215 -11.16 -15.02 8.25
C VAL A 215 -11.87 -16.02 9.16
N PHE A 216 -12.62 -16.94 8.58
CA PHE A 216 -13.34 -17.98 9.29
C PHE A 216 -12.36 -19.11 9.67
N MET A 217 -11.51 -18.84 10.66
CA MET A 217 -10.30 -19.60 10.97
C MET A 217 -10.58 -21.04 11.42
N GLU A 218 -11.66 -21.28 12.16
CA GLU A 218 -12.06 -22.64 12.55
C GLU A 218 -12.47 -23.46 11.33
N ARG A 219 -13.28 -22.88 10.44
CA ARG A 219 -13.67 -23.46 9.14
C ARG A 219 -12.48 -23.70 8.23
N VAL A 220 -11.51 -22.79 8.19
CA VAL A 220 -10.25 -22.94 7.45
C VAL A 220 -9.50 -24.19 7.92
N ASN A 221 -9.42 -24.44 9.23
CA ASN A 221 -8.81 -25.64 9.77
C ASN A 221 -9.65 -26.91 9.49
N LYS A 222 -10.98 -26.87 9.74
CA LYS A 222 -11.92 -27.97 9.44
C LYS A 222 -11.93 -28.40 7.97
N ARG A 223 -11.65 -27.46 7.05
CA ARG A 223 -11.60 -27.69 5.59
C ARG A 223 -10.16 -27.74 5.04
N SER A 224 -9.16 -27.86 5.91
CA SER A 224 -7.77 -28.08 5.51
C SER A 224 -7.55 -29.51 4.99
N ASN A 225 -6.71 -29.66 3.98
CA ASN A 225 -6.24 -30.99 3.53
C ASN A 225 -5.26 -31.62 4.52
N THR A 226 -4.48 -30.79 5.23
CA THR A 226 -3.42 -31.16 6.16
C THR A 226 -3.90 -31.11 7.62
N TRP A 227 -5.22 -31.13 7.85
CA TRP A 227 -5.88 -30.96 9.16
C TRP A 227 -5.32 -31.86 10.29
N TYR A 228 -4.70 -32.98 9.93
CA TYR A 228 -4.12 -33.96 10.85
C TYR A 228 -2.62 -33.76 11.16
N CYS A 229 -1.93 -32.84 10.47
CA CYS A 229 -0.49 -32.59 10.61
C CYS A 229 -0.07 -31.11 10.61
N GLU A 230 -0.93 -30.18 10.18
CA GLU A 230 -0.72 -28.72 10.21
C GLU A 230 -1.93 -28.04 10.87
N LYS A 231 -1.69 -27.27 11.95
CA LYS A 231 -2.68 -26.30 12.44
C LYS A 231 -2.41 -24.94 11.79
N ILE A 232 -3.40 -24.43 11.06
CA ILE A 232 -3.37 -23.10 10.45
C ILE A 232 -3.71 -22.07 11.52
N ASN A 233 -2.84 -21.07 11.73
CA ASN A 233 -3.01 -20.04 12.76
C ASN A 233 -3.17 -18.62 12.17
N CYS A 234 -2.82 -18.40 10.90
CA CYS A 234 -2.84 -17.08 10.27
C CYS A 234 -3.01 -17.19 8.75
N VAL A 235 -3.23 -16.06 8.07
CA VAL A 235 -3.15 -15.91 6.62
C VAL A 235 -2.01 -14.97 6.24
N ASN A 236 -1.48 -15.11 5.01
CA ASN A 236 -0.56 -14.14 4.42
C ASN A 236 -1.23 -12.75 4.21
N PRO A 237 -0.47 -11.69 3.83
CA PRO A 237 -0.98 -10.32 3.68
C PRO A 237 -2.28 -10.12 2.89
N CYS A 238 -2.57 -10.96 1.89
CA CYS A 238 -3.75 -10.81 1.02
C CYS A 238 -4.83 -11.88 1.26
N GLY A 239 -4.68 -12.77 2.24
CA GLY A 239 -5.73 -13.69 2.69
C GLY A 239 -5.93 -14.96 1.84
N GLU A 240 -5.19 -15.15 0.75
CA GLU A 240 -5.33 -16.28 -0.17
C GLU A 240 -4.57 -17.55 0.27
N GLN A 241 -3.60 -17.41 1.17
CA GLN A 241 -2.82 -18.51 1.76
C GLN A 241 -3.00 -18.54 3.29
N PRO A 242 -3.93 -19.37 3.80
CA PRO A 242 -3.97 -19.78 5.19
C PRO A 242 -2.88 -20.83 5.44
N LEU A 243 -2.01 -20.54 6.40
CA LEU A 243 -0.74 -21.26 6.62
C LEU A 243 -0.58 -21.55 8.11
N GLY A 244 0.05 -22.68 8.44
CA GLY A 244 0.59 -22.92 9.78
C GLY A 244 1.88 -22.13 10.06
N PRO A 245 2.41 -22.23 11.30
CA PRO A 245 3.70 -21.64 11.66
C PRO A 245 4.84 -22.10 10.74
N TRP A 246 5.62 -21.15 10.23
CA TRP A 246 6.66 -21.36 9.21
C TRP A 246 6.17 -21.82 7.83
N GLY A 247 4.86 -21.89 7.61
CA GLY A 247 4.27 -22.20 6.32
C GLY A 247 4.64 -21.16 5.28
N VAL A 248 4.95 -21.62 4.06
CA VAL A 248 5.24 -20.79 2.89
C VAL A 248 4.49 -21.32 1.67
N CYS A 249 4.25 -20.45 0.69
CA CYS A 249 3.63 -20.86 -0.57
C CYS A 249 4.23 -20.12 -1.77
N ASN A 250 4.56 -20.88 -2.82
CA ASN A 250 4.90 -20.31 -4.13
C ASN A 250 3.61 -20.14 -4.93
N LEU A 251 3.56 -19.09 -5.75
CA LEU A 251 2.37 -18.72 -6.50
C LEU A 251 2.61 -18.84 -8.00
N GLY A 252 1.56 -19.14 -8.74
CA GLY A 252 1.48 -18.95 -10.19
C GLY A 252 0.01 -18.88 -10.60
N ALA A 253 -0.29 -18.28 -11.75
CA ALA A 253 -1.67 -18.11 -12.19
C ALA A 253 -1.83 -18.40 -13.68
N ILE A 254 -2.91 -19.11 -14.01
CA ILE A 254 -3.38 -19.33 -15.38
C ILE A 254 -4.08 -18.05 -15.87
N ASN A 255 -3.73 -17.54 -17.04
CA ASN A 255 -4.47 -16.45 -17.68
C ASN A 255 -5.68 -17.03 -18.42
N LEU A 256 -6.87 -16.94 -17.83
CA LEU A 256 -8.08 -17.55 -18.39
C LEU A 256 -8.45 -16.96 -19.77
N ALA A 257 -8.19 -15.68 -19.98
CA ALA A 257 -8.44 -15.02 -21.27
C ALA A 257 -7.49 -15.46 -22.40
N ALA A 258 -6.38 -16.15 -22.08
CA ALA A 258 -5.49 -16.77 -23.05
C ALA A 258 -6.00 -18.13 -23.59
N PHE A 259 -7.17 -18.58 -23.11
CA PHE A 259 -7.87 -19.79 -23.55
C PHE A 259 -9.26 -19.50 -24.12
N VAL A 260 -9.53 -18.24 -24.53
CA VAL A 260 -10.78 -17.88 -25.21
C VAL A 260 -10.49 -17.27 -26.57
N GLU A 261 -11.06 -17.89 -27.60
CA GLU A 261 -10.95 -17.57 -29.02
C GLU A 261 -12.34 -17.80 -29.64
N ASP A 262 -12.78 -16.91 -30.55
CA ASP A 262 -14.10 -16.95 -31.21
C ASP A 262 -15.32 -17.22 -30.29
N GLY A 263 -15.27 -16.75 -29.05
CA GLY A 263 -16.34 -16.93 -28.05
C GLY A 263 -16.43 -18.33 -27.42
N ALA A 264 -15.42 -19.18 -27.62
CA ALA A 264 -15.33 -20.53 -27.05
C ALA A 264 -14.10 -20.70 -26.14
N ILE A 265 -14.15 -21.65 -25.20
CA ILE A 265 -13.06 -21.96 -24.27
C ILE A 265 -12.23 -23.16 -24.77
N ASP A 266 -10.91 -22.98 -24.92
CA ASP A 266 -9.92 -24.03 -25.14
C ASP A 266 -9.70 -24.83 -23.84
N PHE A 267 -10.66 -25.69 -23.51
CA PHE A 267 -10.61 -26.52 -22.30
C PHE A 267 -9.45 -27.54 -22.30
N ASP A 268 -9.00 -28.01 -23.46
CA ASP A 268 -7.90 -28.99 -23.57
C ASP A 268 -6.52 -28.32 -23.42
N GLY A 269 -6.30 -27.16 -24.04
CA GLY A 269 -5.10 -26.37 -23.78
C GLY A 269 -5.05 -25.81 -22.36
N LEU A 270 -6.21 -25.46 -21.78
CA LEU A 270 -6.33 -25.11 -20.36
C LEU A 270 -5.89 -26.29 -19.48
N ARG A 271 -6.40 -27.50 -19.77
CA ARG A 271 -6.02 -28.75 -19.08
C ARG A 271 -4.52 -29.02 -19.16
N GLU A 272 -3.94 -28.98 -20.36
CA GLU A 272 -2.50 -29.19 -20.55
C GLU A 272 -1.68 -28.16 -19.74
N THR A 273 -2.11 -26.89 -19.77
CA THR A 273 -1.39 -25.81 -19.07
C THR A 273 -1.48 -25.95 -17.56
N VAL A 274 -2.63 -26.35 -16.99
CA VAL A 274 -2.78 -26.64 -15.56
C VAL A 274 -1.84 -27.76 -15.12
N ALA A 275 -1.76 -28.86 -15.88
CA ALA A 275 -0.86 -29.97 -15.56
C ALA A 275 0.62 -29.55 -15.60
N ILE A 276 1.03 -28.76 -16.59
CA ILE A 276 2.40 -28.23 -16.69
C ILE A 276 2.68 -27.25 -15.53
N ALA A 277 1.73 -26.38 -15.19
CA ALA A 277 1.86 -25.39 -14.11
C ALA A 277 2.00 -26.02 -12.72
N VAL A 278 1.25 -27.10 -12.42
CA VAL A 278 1.39 -27.84 -11.15
C VAL A 278 2.80 -28.43 -11.01
N ARG A 279 3.34 -29.06 -12.06
CA ARG A 279 4.72 -29.58 -12.03
C ARG A 279 5.76 -28.47 -11.91
N PHE A 280 5.57 -27.36 -12.61
CA PHE A 280 6.45 -26.19 -12.51
C PHE A 280 6.52 -25.68 -11.06
N LEU A 281 5.37 -25.57 -10.38
CA LEU A 281 5.29 -25.08 -9.00
C LEU A 281 5.80 -26.11 -7.97
N ASP A 282 5.69 -27.43 -8.21
CA ASP A 282 6.39 -28.44 -7.38
C ASP A 282 7.92 -28.37 -7.56
N ASN A 283 8.41 -28.09 -8.77
CA ASN A 283 9.85 -27.91 -9.00
C ASN A 283 10.38 -26.63 -8.34
N VAL A 284 9.58 -25.55 -8.26
CA VAL A 284 9.94 -24.32 -7.52
C VAL A 284 10.23 -24.60 -6.04
N ILE A 285 9.68 -25.68 -5.45
CA ILE A 285 9.97 -26.10 -4.07
C ILE A 285 11.44 -26.56 -3.90
N GLU A 286 12.04 -27.14 -4.94
CA GLU A 286 13.44 -27.56 -4.94
C GLU A 286 14.39 -26.46 -5.45
N ALA A 287 13.93 -25.61 -6.37
CA ALA A 287 14.77 -24.61 -7.04
C ALA A 287 15.04 -23.34 -6.21
N THR A 288 14.25 -23.09 -5.16
CA THR A 288 14.34 -21.87 -4.34
C THR A 288 15.40 -21.98 -3.24
N GLU A 289 16.12 -20.89 -2.98
CA GLU A 289 16.89 -20.75 -1.73
C GLU A 289 15.91 -20.66 -0.54
N TYR A 290 16.23 -21.37 0.55
CA TYR A 290 15.58 -21.25 1.85
C TYR A 290 16.55 -20.57 2.84
N PHE A 291 16.10 -19.51 3.49
CA PHE A 291 16.91 -18.75 4.46
C PHE A 291 16.68 -19.19 5.91
N PHE A 292 15.52 -19.78 6.19
CA PHE A 292 15.16 -20.41 7.45
C PHE A 292 14.95 -21.90 7.20
N LYS A 293 15.60 -22.74 8.02
CA LYS A 293 15.48 -24.21 7.91
C LYS A 293 14.08 -24.67 8.27
N GLU A 294 13.40 -23.90 9.10
CA GLU A 294 12.04 -24.07 9.53
C GLU A 294 11.06 -23.94 8.35
N ASN A 295 11.30 -23.00 7.42
CA ASN A 295 10.54 -22.93 6.18
C ASN A 295 10.84 -24.12 5.26
N GLU A 296 12.10 -24.57 5.13
CA GLU A 296 12.42 -25.77 4.33
C GLU A 296 11.76 -27.03 4.93
N GLN A 297 11.77 -27.16 6.25
CA GLN A 297 11.19 -28.29 6.98
C GLN A 297 9.66 -28.33 6.88
N ALA A 298 8.97 -27.19 7.00
CA ALA A 298 7.52 -27.12 6.83
C ALA A 298 7.10 -27.41 5.38
N GLN A 299 7.92 -27.03 4.41
CA GLN A 299 7.56 -27.03 3.00
C GLN A 299 8.11 -28.25 2.25
N ARG A 300 9.43 -28.33 2.06
CA ARG A 300 10.12 -29.35 1.25
C ARG A 300 10.03 -30.73 1.90
N TYR A 301 10.30 -30.77 3.21
CA TYR A 301 10.25 -31.99 4.04
C TYR A 301 8.93 -32.15 4.82
N GLY A 302 7.92 -31.33 4.50
CA GLY A 302 6.63 -31.29 5.18
C GLY A 302 5.47 -31.55 4.21
N ILE A 303 4.76 -30.49 3.82
CA ILE A 303 3.48 -30.58 3.07
C ILE A 303 3.56 -30.24 1.58
N ARG A 304 4.69 -29.74 1.08
CA ARG A 304 4.93 -29.38 -0.34
C ARG A 304 3.82 -28.53 -0.97
N ARG A 305 3.42 -27.45 -0.29
CA ARG A 305 2.31 -26.57 -0.67
C ARG A 305 2.65 -25.72 -1.90
N ILE A 306 1.79 -25.75 -2.92
CA ILE A 306 1.82 -24.84 -4.06
C ILE A 306 0.54 -24.01 -4.11
N GLY A 307 0.57 -22.90 -4.84
CA GLY A 307 -0.57 -21.99 -5.01
C GLY A 307 -0.80 -21.66 -6.47
N LEU A 308 -1.41 -22.59 -7.21
CA LEU A 308 -1.92 -22.32 -8.55
C LEU A 308 -3.26 -21.59 -8.45
N GLY A 309 -3.37 -20.46 -9.14
CA GLY A 309 -4.59 -19.68 -9.26
C GLY A 309 -4.88 -19.24 -10.68
N THR A 310 -5.64 -18.16 -10.82
CA THR A 310 -6.06 -17.60 -12.11
C THR A 310 -5.86 -16.09 -12.17
N MET A 311 -5.86 -15.54 -13.39
CA MET A 311 -5.99 -14.12 -13.69
C MET A 311 -6.80 -13.95 -14.98
N GLY A 312 -7.23 -12.72 -15.29
CA GLY A 312 -8.01 -12.44 -16.50
C GLY A 312 -9.40 -13.08 -16.50
N LEU A 313 -10.00 -13.31 -15.32
CA LEU A 313 -11.36 -13.86 -15.24
C LEU A 313 -12.40 -12.91 -15.87
N ALA A 314 -12.24 -11.60 -15.68
CA ALA A 314 -13.14 -10.63 -16.29
C ALA A 314 -12.96 -10.57 -17.81
N ASP A 315 -11.72 -10.57 -18.30
CA ASP A 315 -11.39 -10.67 -19.72
C ASP A 315 -11.93 -11.94 -20.38
N MET A 316 -11.86 -13.08 -19.68
CA MET A 316 -12.46 -14.33 -20.13
C MET A 316 -13.98 -14.16 -20.33
N LEU A 317 -14.68 -13.61 -19.33
CA LEU A 317 -16.13 -13.41 -19.40
C LEU A 317 -16.53 -12.37 -20.47
N ILE A 318 -15.76 -11.29 -20.62
CA ILE A 318 -15.93 -10.29 -21.70
C ILE A 318 -15.78 -10.94 -23.08
N LYS A 319 -14.73 -11.75 -23.30
CA LYS A 319 -14.53 -12.49 -24.56
C LYS A 319 -15.64 -13.51 -24.87
N LEU A 320 -16.37 -13.98 -23.85
CA LEU A 320 -17.52 -14.87 -23.99
C LEU A 320 -18.86 -14.11 -24.12
N GLY A 321 -18.85 -12.77 -24.03
CA GLY A 321 -20.07 -11.95 -24.02
C GLY A 321 -20.91 -12.06 -22.75
N ILE A 322 -20.30 -12.44 -21.61
CA ILE A 322 -21.00 -12.75 -20.35
C ILE A 322 -20.72 -11.67 -19.30
N ARG A 323 -21.77 -11.07 -18.73
CA ARG A 323 -21.63 -10.13 -17.61
C ARG A 323 -21.13 -10.82 -16.34
N TYR A 324 -20.01 -10.34 -15.78
CA TYR A 324 -19.49 -10.76 -14.48
C TYR A 324 -20.58 -10.68 -13.40
N GLY A 325 -20.64 -11.64 -12.49
CA GLY A 325 -21.64 -11.66 -11.41
C GLY A 325 -23.05 -12.11 -11.82
N SER A 326 -23.31 -12.35 -13.11
CA SER A 326 -24.53 -13.01 -13.56
C SER A 326 -24.54 -14.51 -13.24
N GLU A 327 -25.72 -15.12 -13.17
CA GLU A 327 -25.86 -16.58 -12.99
C GLU A 327 -25.15 -17.36 -14.12
N LYS A 328 -25.12 -16.82 -15.35
CA LYS A 328 -24.36 -17.44 -16.47
C LYS A 328 -22.84 -17.37 -16.25
N ALA A 329 -22.33 -16.31 -15.60
CA ALA A 329 -20.94 -16.26 -15.18
C ALA A 329 -20.63 -17.28 -14.07
N PHE A 330 -21.57 -17.53 -13.15
CA PHE A 330 -21.41 -18.57 -12.12
C PHE A 330 -21.38 -19.97 -12.73
N GLU A 331 -22.24 -20.28 -13.72
CA GLU A 331 -22.19 -21.55 -14.47
C GLU A 331 -20.83 -21.79 -15.13
N VAL A 332 -20.31 -20.80 -15.88
CA VAL A 332 -19.02 -20.93 -16.59
C VAL A 332 -17.84 -21.01 -15.60
N CYS A 333 -17.89 -20.27 -14.49
CA CYS A 333 -16.89 -20.41 -13.43
C CYS A 333 -16.94 -21.80 -12.79
N ASP A 334 -18.12 -22.35 -12.52
CA ASP A 334 -18.25 -23.69 -11.95
C ASP A 334 -17.63 -24.77 -12.86
N GLU A 335 -17.80 -24.67 -14.17
CA GLU A 335 -17.14 -25.56 -15.15
C GLU A 335 -15.61 -25.36 -15.21
N VAL A 336 -15.15 -24.12 -15.38
CA VAL A 336 -13.73 -23.78 -15.52
C VAL A 336 -12.92 -24.15 -14.27
N TYR A 337 -13.40 -23.76 -13.07
CA TYR A 337 -12.69 -24.04 -11.83
C TYR A 337 -12.80 -25.51 -11.39
N ARG A 338 -13.85 -26.24 -11.81
CA ARG A 338 -13.91 -27.71 -11.69
C ARG A 338 -12.82 -28.38 -12.51
N LEU A 339 -12.63 -28.00 -13.77
CA LEU A 339 -11.55 -28.54 -14.61
C LEU A 339 -10.17 -28.26 -13.99
N ILE A 340 -9.92 -27.01 -13.58
CA ILE A 340 -8.65 -26.61 -12.96
C ILE A 340 -8.37 -27.42 -11.68
N ARG A 341 -9.38 -27.61 -10.81
CA ARG A 341 -9.25 -28.45 -9.61
C ARG A 341 -8.91 -29.89 -9.97
N ASP A 342 -9.73 -30.49 -10.83
CA ASP A 342 -9.65 -31.92 -11.11
C ASP A 342 -8.35 -32.28 -11.83
N GLU A 343 -7.89 -31.43 -12.76
CA GLU A 343 -6.60 -31.65 -13.42
C GLU A 343 -5.40 -31.40 -12.50
N ALA A 344 -5.47 -30.41 -11.61
CA ALA A 344 -4.39 -30.15 -10.66
C ALA A 344 -4.19 -31.32 -9.70
N TYR A 345 -5.28 -31.86 -9.13
CA TYR A 345 -5.24 -33.01 -8.24
C TYR A 345 -4.83 -34.31 -8.95
N ARG A 346 -5.34 -34.55 -10.16
CA ARG A 346 -4.90 -35.65 -11.03
C ARG A 346 -3.40 -35.57 -11.28
N THR A 347 -2.90 -34.39 -11.66
CA THR A 347 -1.47 -34.15 -11.91
C THR A 347 -0.64 -34.39 -10.65
N SER A 348 -1.04 -33.88 -9.49
CA SER A 348 -0.28 -34.07 -8.25
C SER A 348 -0.27 -35.53 -7.76
N ALA A 349 -1.32 -36.31 -8.02
CA ALA A 349 -1.32 -37.76 -7.77
C ALA A 349 -0.40 -38.52 -8.75
N LEU A 350 -0.34 -38.10 -10.02
CA LEU A 350 0.61 -38.64 -11.00
C LEU A 350 2.07 -38.24 -10.69
N LEU A 351 2.30 -37.04 -10.17
CA LEU A 351 3.61 -36.62 -9.65
C LEU A 351 3.99 -37.39 -8.38
N ALA A 352 3.03 -37.85 -7.56
CA ALA A 352 3.32 -38.72 -6.43
C ALA A 352 3.80 -40.10 -6.87
N LYS A 353 3.20 -40.64 -7.95
CA LYS A 353 3.65 -41.88 -8.61
C LYS A 353 5.09 -41.78 -9.15
N GLU A 354 5.48 -40.60 -9.63
CA GLU A 354 6.81 -40.38 -10.25
C GLU A 354 7.89 -39.95 -9.27
N LYS A 355 7.59 -39.02 -8.35
CA LYS A 355 8.56 -38.36 -7.46
C LYS A 355 8.35 -38.67 -5.97
N GLY A 356 7.34 -39.47 -5.62
CA GLY A 356 6.89 -39.72 -4.25
C GLY A 356 5.88 -38.66 -3.75
N ALA A 357 4.97 -39.08 -2.86
CA ALA A 357 4.02 -38.20 -2.18
C ALA A 357 4.71 -37.16 -1.27
N PHE A 358 3.97 -36.17 -0.75
CA PHE A 358 4.53 -35.25 0.25
C PHE A 358 4.89 -35.99 1.56
N PRO A 359 6.00 -35.66 2.25
CA PRO A 359 6.50 -36.45 3.39
C PRO A 359 5.52 -36.66 4.55
N LEU A 360 4.60 -35.72 4.80
CA LEU A 360 3.56 -35.84 5.84
C LEU A 360 2.24 -36.42 5.32
N PHE A 361 2.25 -37.13 4.18
CA PHE A 361 1.05 -37.75 3.61
C PHE A 361 0.60 -38.98 4.43
N ASP A 362 -0.59 -38.90 5.01
CA ASP A 362 -1.29 -40.02 5.64
C ASP A 362 -2.49 -40.38 4.76
N LYS A 363 -2.44 -41.54 4.11
CA LYS A 363 -3.47 -41.97 3.15
C LYS A 363 -4.88 -41.98 3.77
N GLU A 364 -5.01 -42.45 5.00
CA GLU A 364 -6.32 -42.62 5.62
C GLU A 364 -6.89 -41.27 6.05
N LYS A 365 -6.08 -40.42 6.68
CA LYS A 365 -6.52 -39.09 7.15
C LYS A 365 -6.68 -38.07 6.02
N TYR A 366 -5.88 -38.16 4.96
CA TYR A 366 -5.98 -37.27 3.80
C TYR A 366 -7.26 -37.55 2.99
N LEU A 367 -7.60 -38.83 2.74
CA LEU A 367 -8.85 -39.20 2.05
C LEU A 367 -10.12 -38.87 2.87
N GLN A 368 -9.99 -38.67 4.18
CA GLN A 368 -11.06 -38.17 5.05
C GLN A 368 -11.22 -36.63 5.02
N GLY A 369 -10.27 -35.89 4.40
CA GLY A 369 -10.32 -34.42 4.35
C GLY A 369 -11.52 -33.89 3.58
N TRP A 370 -12.20 -32.87 4.12
CA TRP A 370 -13.47 -32.32 3.59
C TRP A 370 -13.43 -31.96 2.10
N PHE A 371 -12.31 -31.39 1.63
CA PHE A 371 -12.13 -31.03 0.23
C PHE A 371 -11.85 -32.27 -0.64
N ILE A 372 -11.06 -33.22 -0.13
CA ILE A 372 -10.66 -34.45 -0.82
C ILE A 372 -11.87 -35.38 -1.06
N GLN A 373 -12.79 -35.43 -0.10
CA GLN A 373 -14.06 -36.15 -0.25
C GLN A 373 -14.94 -35.63 -1.41
N ARG A 374 -14.73 -34.38 -1.86
CA ARG A 374 -15.48 -33.73 -2.94
C ARG A 374 -14.82 -33.83 -4.32
N LEU A 375 -13.68 -34.51 -4.43
CA LEU A 375 -13.04 -34.82 -5.70
C LEU A 375 -13.74 -35.99 -6.42
N PRO A 376 -13.67 -36.05 -7.76
CA PRO A 376 -14.09 -37.21 -8.55
C PRO A 376 -13.49 -38.53 -8.06
N GLU A 377 -14.25 -39.62 -8.20
CA GLU A 377 -13.88 -40.93 -7.65
C GLU A 377 -12.57 -41.48 -8.23
N ASP A 378 -12.31 -41.30 -9.52
CA ASP A 378 -11.08 -41.72 -10.17
C ASP A 378 -9.85 -40.95 -9.63
N ILE A 379 -10.01 -39.67 -9.28
CA ILE A 379 -8.97 -38.86 -8.65
C ILE A 379 -8.73 -39.33 -7.20
N ARG A 380 -9.79 -39.62 -6.44
CA ARG A 380 -9.66 -40.22 -5.09
C ARG A 380 -8.97 -41.58 -5.14
N GLN A 381 -9.26 -42.40 -6.16
CA GLN A 381 -8.57 -43.68 -6.39
C GLN A 381 -7.10 -43.50 -6.76
N LEU A 382 -6.75 -42.53 -7.63
CA LEU A 382 -5.35 -42.20 -7.93
C LEU A 382 -4.58 -41.78 -6.66
N ILE A 383 -5.16 -40.92 -5.82
CA ILE A 383 -4.58 -40.51 -4.53
C ILE A 383 -4.46 -41.73 -3.59
N ALA A 384 -5.46 -42.62 -3.56
CA ALA A 384 -5.41 -43.84 -2.76
C ALA A 384 -4.37 -44.88 -3.26
N GLN A 385 -4.00 -44.86 -4.54
CA GLN A 385 -3.06 -45.80 -5.16
C GLN A 385 -1.61 -45.27 -5.17
N HIS A 386 -1.41 -43.96 -5.30
CA HIS A 386 -0.10 -43.35 -5.54
C HIS A 386 0.27 -42.25 -4.53
N GLY A 387 -0.65 -41.85 -3.65
CA GLY A 387 -0.52 -40.67 -2.82
C GLY A 387 -0.74 -39.37 -3.61
N ILE A 388 -0.37 -38.24 -3.02
CA ILE A 388 -0.40 -36.93 -3.69
C ILE A 388 0.91 -36.16 -3.41
N ARG A 389 1.41 -35.44 -4.41
CA ARG A 389 2.72 -34.77 -4.34
C ARG A 389 2.70 -33.51 -3.49
N ASN A 390 1.54 -32.86 -3.38
CA ASN A 390 1.36 -31.55 -2.76
C ASN A 390 0.15 -31.61 -1.83
N GLY A 391 0.28 -31.15 -0.58
CA GLY A 391 -0.82 -31.14 0.40
C GLY A 391 -1.92 -30.12 0.05
N PHE A 392 -1.53 -29.00 -0.56
CA PHE A 392 -2.39 -27.93 -1.10
C PHE A 392 -1.90 -27.54 -2.49
N LEU A 393 -2.84 -27.20 -3.36
CA LEU A 393 -2.58 -26.94 -4.78
C LEU A 393 -3.12 -25.58 -5.26
N LEU A 394 -4.21 -25.08 -4.68
CA LEU A 394 -5.12 -24.11 -5.32
C LEU A 394 -5.41 -22.89 -4.45
N THR A 395 -5.33 -21.71 -5.05
CA THR A 395 -5.51 -20.41 -4.37
C THR A 395 -6.00 -19.36 -5.38
N GLN A 396 -6.51 -18.22 -4.92
CA GLN A 396 -6.71 -17.06 -5.81
C GLN A 396 -6.03 -15.83 -5.22
N ALA A 397 -4.82 -15.55 -5.71
CA ALA A 397 -4.06 -14.37 -5.32
C ALA A 397 -4.54 -13.11 -6.06
N PRO A 398 -4.24 -11.89 -5.56
CA PRO A 398 -4.60 -10.65 -6.25
C PRO A 398 -3.98 -10.49 -7.65
N THR A 399 -2.85 -11.17 -7.90
CA THR A 399 -2.00 -11.08 -9.11
C THR A 399 -1.59 -9.67 -9.57
N GLY A 400 -1.88 -8.59 -8.84
CA GLY A 400 -1.82 -7.18 -9.29
C GLY A 400 -0.49 -6.59 -9.81
N THR A 401 0.53 -7.41 -10.03
CA THR A 401 1.72 -7.07 -10.84
C THR A 401 1.86 -8.00 -12.05
N THR A 402 1.49 -9.27 -11.91
CA THR A 402 1.56 -10.28 -12.99
C THR A 402 0.37 -10.19 -13.96
N SER A 403 -0.80 -9.74 -13.51
CA SER A 403 -1.93 -9.39 -14.39
C SER A 403 -1.62 -8.16 -15.26
N LEU A 404 -1.03 -7.12 -14.66
CA LEU A 404 -0.54 -5.93 -15.41
C LEU A 404 0.56 -6.29 -16.42
N LEU A 405 1.42 -7.26 -16.09
CA LEU A 405 2.44 -7.79 -17.01
C LEU A 405 1.83 -8.58 -18.18
N ALA A 406 0.70 -9.27 -17.95
CA ALA A 406 -0.02 -10.06 -18.96
C ALA A 406 -1.10 -9.25 -19.72
N GLY A 407 -1.43 -8.03 -19.28
CA GLY A 407 -2.40 -7.14 -19.93
C GLY A 407 -3.87 -7.49 -19.68
N VAL A 408 -4.22 -8.14 -18.56
CA VAL A 408 -5.57 -8.66 -18.23
C VAL A 408 -6.01 -8.30 -16.81
N SER A 409 -7.26 -8.61 -16.44
CA SER A 409 -7.81 -8.40 -15.09
C SER A 409 -7.05 -9.16 -14.00
N SER A 410 -7.13 -8.64 -12.78
CA SER A 410 -6.34 -9.09 -11.63
C SER A 410 -7.04 -10.22 -10.87
N GLY A 411 -6.43 -11.41 -10.83
CA GLY A 411 -6.97 -12.55 -10.10
C GLY A 411 -8.36 -12.96 -10.60
N ILE A 412 -9.28 -13.08 -9.64
CA ILE A 412 -10.72 -13.27 -9.90
C ILE A 412 -11.51 -11.94 -9.87
N GLU A 413 -10.83 -10.80 -9.79
CA GLU A 413 -11.48 -9.49 -9.71
C GLU A 413 -12.10 -9.09 -11.07
N PRO A 414 -13.24 -8.38 -11.05
CA PRO A 414 -13.79 -7.71 -12.23
C PRO A 414 -12.84 -6.60 -12.69
N VAL A 415 -13.05 -6.06 -13.89
CA VAL A 415 -12.30 -4.88 -14.35
C VAL A 415 -12.63 -3.70 -13.44
N PHE A 416 -11.61 -3.08 -12.83
CA PHE A 416 -11.84 -1.96 -11.90
C PHE A 416 -12.43 -0.73 -12.62
N ALA A 417 -11.85 -0.37 -13.77
CA ALA A 417 -12.35 0.67 -14.66
C ALA A 417 -11.89 0.37 -16.10
N PHE A 418 -12.76 0.58 -17.09
CA PHE A 418 -12.40 0.44 -18.51
C PHE A 418 -11.69 1.67 -19.08
N THR A 419 -11.81 2.82 -18.40
CA THR A 419 -11.22 4.11 -18.76
C THR A 419 -10.56 4.72 -17.53
N PHE A 420 -9.29 5.13 -17.61
CA PHE A 420 -8.61 5.82 -16.51
C PHE A 420 -7.58 6.85 -16.99
N LYS A 421 -7.31 7.87 -16.17
CA LYS A 421 -6.25 8.84 -16.43
C LYS A 421 -4.92 8.32 -15.92
N ARG A 422 -3.89 8.37 -16.77
CA ARG A 422 -2.50 8.13 -16.41
C ARG A 422 -1.70 9.41 -16.66
N THR A 423 -1.09 9.96 -15.63
CA THR A 423 -0.14 11.06 -15.75
C THR A 423 1.28 10.51 -15.75
N ASP A 424 2.08 10.90 -16.73
CA ASP A 424 3.52 10.63 -16.77
C ASP A 424 4.31 11.83 -17.31
N ARG A 425 5.63 11.66 -17.51
CA ARG A 425 6.55 12.70 -17.98
C ARG A 425 6.19 13.34 -19.33
N THR A 426 5.24 12.77 -20.08
CA THR A 426 4.80 13.25 -21.40
C THR A 426 3.43 13.92 -21.37
N GLY A 427 2.67 13.84 -20.27
CA GLY A 427 1.36 14.47 -20.14
C GLY A 427 0.36 13.66 -19.30
N THR A 428 -0.92 14.00 -19.42
CA THR A 428 -2.04 13.20 -18.88
C THR A 428 -2.76 12.52 -20.03
N HIS A 429 -2.68 11.20 -20.08
CA HIS A 429 -3.28 10.36 -21.11
C HIS A 429 -4.53 9.67 -20.58
N ILE A 430 -5.52 9.44 -21.44
CA ILE A 430 -6.61 8.50 -21.15
C ILE A 430 -6.16 7.12 -21.63
N VAL A 431 -6.12 6.16 -20.72
CA VAL A 431 -5.82 4.76 -21.00
C VAL A 431 -7.13 3.99 -20.97
N TYR A 432 -7.38 3.22 -22.03
CA TYR A 432 -8.50 2.29 -22.13
C TYR A 432 -8.04 0.85 -21.89
N HIS A 433 -8.94 0.02 -21.38
CA HIS A 433 -8.77 -1.43 -21.32
C HIS A 433 -8.78 -2.02 -22.75
N GLU A 434 -7.85 -2.90 -23.07
CA GLU A 434 -7.59 -3.33 -24.46
C GLU A 434 -8.81 -3.95 -25.16
N LEU A 435 -9.55 -4.84 -24.48
CA LEU A 435 -10.78 -5.44 -25.03
C LEU A 435 -11.90 -4.40 -25.26
N TYR A 436 -11.99 -3.40 -24.38
CA TYR A 436 -13.01 -2.34 -24.49
C TYR A 436 -12.68 -1.35 -25.60
N LYS A 437 -11.39 -1.00 -25.73
CA LYS A 437 -10.88 -0.17 -26.82
C LYS A 437 -11.19 -0.80 -28.19
N LYS A 438 -10.87 -2.08 -28.38
CA LYS A 438 -11.16 -2.81 -29.62
C LYS A 438 -12.64 -2.84 -29.95
N TRP A 439 -13.48 -3.17 -28.96
CA TRP A 439 -14.93 -3.19 -29.16
C TRP A 439 -15.47 -1.81 -29.59
N LEU A 440 -15.00 -0.71 -28.99
CA LEU A 440 -15.34 0.66 -29.39
C LEU A 440 -14.81 1.07 -30.78
N GLU A 441 -13.66 0.54 -31.21
CA GLU A 441 -13.10 0.77 -32.55
C GLU A 441 -13.87 -0.01 -33.62
N GLU A 442 -14.46 -1.15 -33.26
CA GLU A 442 -15.29 -2.00 -34.13
C GLU A 442 -16.77 -1.57 -34.18
N HIS A 443 -17.32 -1.05 -33.08
CA HIS A 443 -18.76 -0.74 -32.89
C HIS A 443 -18.98 0.72 -32.41
N PRO A 444 -18.54 1.76 -33.16
CA PRO A 444 -18.39 3.13 -32.66
C PRO A 444 -19.70 3.86 -32.28
N ASP A 445 -20.83 3.44 -32.85
CA ASP A 445 -22.17 4.04 -32.64
C ASP A 445 -23.11 3.14 -31.81
N GLU A 446 -22.65 1.98 -31.34
CA GLU A 446 -23.46 1.02 -30.61
C GLU A 446 -23.44 1.28 -29.08
N PRO A 447 -24.51 0.92 -28.35
CA PRO A 447 -24.50 0.97 -26.89
C PRO A 447 -23.57 -0.10 -26.32
N VAL A 448 -22.63 0.30 -25.46
CA VAL A 448 -21.71 -0.62 -24.75
C VAL A 448 -22.49 -1.77 -24.09
N PRO A 449 -22.20 -3.04 -24.43
CA PRO A 449 -22.85 -4.21 -23.85
C PRO A 449 -22.65 -4.32 -22.33
N ASP A 450 -23.63 -4.92 -21.66
CA ASP A 450 -23.64 -5.07 -20.19
C ASP A 450 -22.52 -5.97 -19.66
N TYR A 451 -21.86 -6.77 -20.53
CA TYR A 451 -20.68 -7.54 -20.17
C TYR A 451 -19.43 -6.70 -19.90
N PHE A 452 -19.38 -5.45 -20.38
CA PHE A 452 -18.38 -4.46 -19.94
C PHE A 452 -18.78 -3.84 -18.58
N VAL A 453 -19.00 -4.68 -17.57
CA VAL A 453 -19.32 -4.26 -16.20
C VAL A 453 -18.06 -4.05 -15.37
N SER A 454 -17.97 -2.92 -14.68
CA SER A 454 -16.87 -2.56 -13.80
C SER A 454 -17.18 -2.76 -12.31
N ALA A 455 -16.14 -2.77 -11.47
CA ALA A 455 -16.21 -3.20 -10.06
C ALA A 455 -17.21 -2.45 -9.16
N ASP A 456 -17.66 -1.26 -9.55
CA ASP A 456 -18.63 -0.39 -8.86
C ASP A 456 -20.04 -0.43 -9.47
N GLN A 457 -20.19 -1.06 -10.64
CA GLN A 457 -21.48 -1.36 -11.30
C GLN A 457 -22.02 -2.75 -10.91
N LEU A 458 -21.25 -3.50 -10.11
CA LEU A 458 -21.64 -4.78 -9.51
C LEU A 458 -22.22 -4.55 -8.11
N THR A 459 -23.16 -5.39 -7.69
CA THR A 459 -23.60 -5.37 -6.28
C THR A 459 -22.59 -6.10 -5.39
N PRO A 460 -22.50 -5.75 -4.09
CA PRO A 460 -21.68 -6.47 -3.11
C PRO A 460 -21.98 -7.98 -3.07
N GLU A 461 -23.24 -8.37 -3.23
CA GLU A 461 -23.69 -9.75 -3.28
C GLU A 461 -23.18 -10.49 -4.54
N GLU A 462 -23.09 -9.82 -5.70
CA GLU A 462 -22.52 -10.40 -6.92
C GLU A 462 -21.03 -10.75 -6.73
N HIS A 463 -20.27 -9.88 -6.06
CA HIS A 463 -18.87 -10.17 -5.71
C HIS A 463 -18.73 -11.36 -4.75
N VAL A 464 -19.59 -11.45 -3.72
CA VAL A 464 -19.57 -12.54 -2.74
C VAL A 464 -20.03 -13.87 -3.35
N ARG A 465 -21.05 -13.86 -4.23
CA ARG A 465 -21.46 -15.06 -4.98
C ARG A 465 -20.33 -15.57 -5.87
N MET A 466 -19.66 -14.70 -6.61
CA MET A 466 -18.50 -15.09 -7.43
C MET A 466 -17.38 -15.70 -6.58
N GLN A 467 -17.05 -15.08 -5.44
CA GLN A 467 -16.08 -15.63 -4.48
C GLN A 467 -16.50 -17.02 -3.99
N ALA A 468 -17.78 -17.22 -3.63
CA ALA A 468 -18.28 -18.46 -3.05
C ALA A 468 -18.33 -19.63 -4.05
N VAL A 469 -18.67 -19.37 -5.32
CA VAL A 469 -18.63 -20.37 -6.41
C VAL A 469 -17.20 -20.86 -6.59
N ILE A 470 -16.25 -19.94 -6.76
CA ILE A 470 -14.83 -20.28 -6.97
C ILE A 470 -14.24 -20.95 -5.72
N GLN A 471 -14.67 -20.56 -4.51
CA GLN A 471 -14.21 -21.16 -3.26
C GLN A 471 -14.50 -22.66 -3.14
N GLN A 472 -15.55 -23.18 -3.80
CA GLN A 472 -15.86 -24.62 -3.82
C GLN A 472 -14.73 -25.47 -4.43
N TYR A 473 -13.87 -24.85 -5.24
CA TYR A 473 -12.78 -25.47 -6.00
C TYR A 473 -11.38 -25.06 -5.51
N VAL A 474 -11.28 -24.26 -4.45
CA VAL A 474 -10.02 -23.72 -3.93
C VAL A 474 -9.71 -24.29 -2.54
N ASP A 475 -8.63 -25.07 -2.45
CA ASP A 475 -8.22 -25.75 -1.22
C ASP A 475 -7.58 -24.82 -0.19
N ALA A 476 -6.76 -23.83 -0.59
CA ALA A 476 -6.26 -22.76 0.27
C ALA A 476 -7.35 -21.70 0.53
N SER A 477 -7.19 -20.47 0.06
CA SER A 477 -8.18 -19.38 0.20
C SER A 477 -8.16 -18.46 -1.02
N ILE A 478 -8.99 -17.43 -0.99
CA ILE A 478 -9.22 -16.46 -2.06
C ILE A 478 -9.03 -15.05 -1.52
N SER A 479 -8.17 -14.26 -2.17
CA SER A 479 -8.19 -12.81 -2.07
C SER A 479 -9.27 -12.26 -2.99
N LYS A 480 -10.30 -11.65 -2.41
CA LYS A 480 -11.36 -10.94 -3.14
C LYS A 480 -11.72 -9.68 -2.36
N THR A 481 -11.74 -8.54 -3.05
CA THR A 481 -12.30 -7.29 -2.54
C THR A 481 -13.79 -7.27 -2.82
N VAL A 482 -14.64 -7.13 -1.81
CA VAL A 482 -16.06 -6.82 -2.04
C VAL A 482 -16.20 -5.31 -2.09
N ASN A 483 -16.24 -4.77 -3.31
CA ASN A 483 -16.51 -3.36 -3.52
C ASN A 483 -17.98 -3.04 -3.21
N ALA A 484 -18.22 -1.88 -2.62
CA ALA A 484 -19.56 -1.40 -2.30
C ALA A 484 -19.70 0.11 -2.56
N PRO A 485 -20.85 0.58 -3.05
CA PRO A 485 -21.06 2.00 -3.32
C PRO A 485 -21.08 2.81 -2.02
N ARG A 486 -20.74 4.10 -2.10
CA ARG A 486 -20.62 5.02 -0.94
C ARG A 486 -21.85 5.05 -0.02
N HIS A 487 -23.05 4.83 -0.59
CA HIS A 487 -24.34 4.81 0.10
C HIS A 487 -24.70 3.46 0.75
N HIS A 488 -23.91 2.40 0.54
CA HIS A 488 -24.10 1.09 1.19
C HIS A 488 -24.05 1.25 2.71
N THR A 489 -24.96 0.60 3.44
CA THR A 489 -25.17 0.80 4.89
C THR A 489 -24.50 -0.27 5.74
N VAL A 490 -24.35 -0.01 7.05
CA VAL A 490 -23.84 -1.02 8.01
C VAL A 490 -24.71 -2.29 8.01
N GLU A 491 -26.03 -2.16 7.89
CA GLU A 491 -26.94 -3.32 7.87
C GLU A 491 -26.71 -4.22 6.66
N GLN A 492 -26.44 -3.63 5.50
CA GLN A 492 -26.09 -4.39 4.31
C GLN A 492 -24.72 -5.06 4.48
N VAL A 493 -23.75 -4.43 5.17
CA VAL A 493 -22.48 -5.10 5.55
C VAL A 493 -22.73 -6.31 6.47
N ARG A 494 -23.61 -6.21 7.48
CA ARG A 494 -23.98 -7.35 8.35
C ARG A 494 -24.58 -8.50 7.52
N THR A 495 -25.48 -8.17 6.61
CA THR A 495 -26.14 -9.13 5.70
C THR A 495 -25.12 -9.80 4.76
N LEU A 496 -24.23 -9.01 4.17
CA LEU A 496 -23.18 -9.43 3.24
C LEU A 496 -22.13 -10.35 3.88
N TYR A 497 -21.69 -10.02 5.10
CA TYR A 497 -20.75 -10.83 5.86
C TYR A 497 -21.39 -12.16 6.28
N ARG A 498 -22.68 -12.15 6.66
CA ARG A 498 -23.44 -13.37 6.94
C ARG A 498 -23.61 -14.23 5.67
N LEU A 499 -23.91 -13.62 4.53
CA LEU A 499 -24.00 -14.31 3.23
C LEU A 499 -22.68 -14.99 2.86
N ALA A 500 -21.52 -14.33 3.05
CA ALA A 500 -20.22 -14.95 2.81
C ALA A 500 -19.95 -16.14 3.76
N TYR A 501 -20.37 -16.06 5.02
CA TYR A 501 -20.32 -17.19 5.95
C TYR A 501 -21.26 -18.33 5.51
N GLU A 502 -22.49 -18.03 5.13
CA GLU A 502 -23.53 -19.01 4.74
C GLU A 502 -23.15 -19.74 3.43
N LEU A 503 -22.68 -19.02 2.41
CA LEU A 503 -22.22 -19.60 1.14
C LEU A 503 -20.87 -20.34 1.24
N GLY A 504 -20.25 -20.35 2.42
CA GLY A 504 -19.08 -21.19 2.69
C GLY A 504 -17.72 -20.58 2.35
N CYS A 505 -17.61 -19.25 2.18
CA CYS A 505 -16.33 -18.56 2.04
C CYS A 505 -15.40 -18.85 3.24
N LYS A 506 -14.08 -18.72 3.01
CA LYS A 506 -13.04 -18.85 4.07
C LYS A 506 -12.65 -17.52 4.71
N GLY A 507 -12.97 -16.41 4.06
CA GLY A 507 -12.88 -15.05 4.60
C GLY A 507 -13.58 -14.04 3.71
N ILE A 508 -13.63 -12.78 4.14
CA ILE A 508 -14.16 -11.64 3.40
C ILE A 508 -13.35 -10.36 3.69
N THR A 509 -13.08 -9.61 2.63
CA THR A 509 -12.50 -8.25 2.67
C THR A 509 -13.49 -7.32 1.98
N TYR A 510 -13.76 -6.16 2.57
CA TYR A 510 -14.79 -5.22 2.12
C TYR A 510 -14.20 -3.83 1.92
N TYR A 511 -14.60 -3.15 0.84
CA TYR A 511 -14.18 -1.79 0.54
C TYR A 511 -15.39 -0.96 0.09
N ARG A 512 -15.74 0.06 0.87
CA ARG A 512 -16.78 1.02 0.49
C ARG A 512 -16.14 2.23 -0.19
N ASP A 513 -16.71 2.68 -1.30
CA ASP A 513 -16.30 3.95 -1.89
C ASP A 513 -16.37 5.10 -0.87
N GLY A 514 -15.30 5.87 -0.78
CA GLY A 514 -15.13 6.94 0.20
C GLY A 514 -14.90 6.52 1.66
N SER A 515 -14.67 5.24 2.01
CA SER A 515 -14.24 4.88 3.38
C SER A 515 -12.75 5.13 3.63
N ARG A 516 -11.93 5.10 2.57
CA ARG A 516 -10.51 5.50 2.55
C ARG A 516 -10.15 6.07 1.19
N GLU A 517 -8.96 6.66 1.08
CA GLU A 517 -8.37 7.05 -0.20
C GLU A 517 -7.96 5.80 -1.00
N GLY A 518 -8.48 5.69 -2.23
CA GLY A 518 -8.26 4.53 -3.09
C GLY A 518 -6.96 4.62 -3.90
N VAL A 519 -6.32 3.47 -4.13
CA VAL A 519 -5.05 3.36 -4.89
C VAL A 519 -5.23 3.62 -6.40
N LEU A 520 -6.48 3.58 -6.90
CA LEU A 520 -6.83 3.79 -8.30
C LEU A 520 -7.91 4.87 -8.42
N HIS A 521 -7.64 5.93 -9.19
CA HIS A 521 -8.60 7.00 -9.45
C HIS A 521 -9.29 6.78 -10.80
N LYS A 522 -10.63 6.84 -10.81
CA LYS A 522 -11.45 6.79 -12.03
C LYS A 522 -11.55 8.15 -12.73
N LEU A 523 -12.04 8.12 -13.96
CA LEU A 523 -12.82 9.22 -14.53
C LEU A 523 -14.31 8.92 -14.33
N ASP A 524 -15.12 9.96 -14.17
CA ASP A 524 -16.55 9.84 -14.42
C ASP A 524 -16.77 9.64 -15.93
N ASP A 525 -17.42 8.55 -16.33
CA ASP A 525 -17.83 8.35 -17.72
C ASP A 525 -18.96 9.34 -18.05
N GLY A 526 -18.60 10.45 -18.68
CA GLY A 526 -19.49 11.57 -18.97
C GLY A 526 -20.71 11.14 -19.77
N GLY A 527 -21.87 11.11 -19.10
CA GLY A 527 -23.10 10.48 -19.62
C GLY A 527 -23.54 11.01 -20.99
N ARG A 528 -23.34 10.19 -22.03
CA ARG A 528 -23.97 10.37 -23.34
C ARG A 528 -25.48 10.10 -23.23
N SER A 529 -26.23 11.13 -22.82
CA SER A 529 -27.69 11.13 -22.91
C SER A 529 -28.12 10.94 -24.37
N LYS A 530 -29.11 10.07 -24.60
CA LYS A 530 -29.55 9.69 -25.94
C LYS A 530 -30.15 10.89 -26.71
N GLN A 531 -29.61 11.18 -27.90
CA GLN A 531 -30.39 11.74 -29.00
C GLN A 531 -30.10 10.90 -30.25
N GLY A 532 -31.14 10.26 -30.77
CA GLY A 532 -31.06 9.41 -31.96
C GLY A 532 -31.15 10.22 -33.24
N THR A 533 -30.72 9.62 -34.34
CA THR A 533 -30.92 10.14 -35.69
C THR A 533 -32.41 10.12 -36.07
N GLY A 534 -32.91 11.24 -36.61
CA GLY A 534 -34.32 11.38 -36.98
C GLY A 534 -34.58 12.64 -37.79
N PHE A 535 -34.66 12.51 -39.11
CA PHE A 535 -34.91 13.60 -40.04
C PHE A 535 -36.36 13.56 -40.57
N SER A 536 -36.90 14.71 -40.95
CA SER A 536 -38.25 14.93 -41.56
C SER A 536 -39.47 14.77 -40.64
N GLY A 537 -40.58 15.46 -40.99
CA GLY A 537 -41.87 15.38 -40.32
C GLY A 537 -42.51 16.74 -40.01
N GLN A 538 -43.27 17.31 -40.96
CA GLN A 538 -44.10 18.50 -40.73
C GLN A 538 -45.51 18.11 -40.24
N GLY A 539 -46.17 18.94 -39.42
CA GLY A 539 -47.65 18.99 -39.39
C GLY A 539 -48.35 19.36 -38.07
N ALA A 540 -49.16 20.44 -38.10
CA ALA A 540 -50.30 20.80 -37.23
C ALA A 540 -50.08 20.93 -35.68
N LYS A 541 -50.53 21.98 -34.96
CA LYS A 541 -51.86 22.66 -34.83
C LYS A 541 -52.94 21.76 -34.19
N GLN A 542 -53.90 22.23 -33.38
CA GLN A 542 -54.25 23.51 -32.67
C GLN A 542 -55.33 23.13 -31.61
N ALA A 543 -55.73 23.87 -30.56
CA ALA A 543 -55.39 25.15 -29.89
C ALA A 543 -55.78 24.98 -28.37
N GLY A 544 -55.79 25.95 -27.44
CA GLY A 544 -55.57 27.40 -27.47
C GLY A 544 -55.18 27.92 -26.06
N GLU A 545 -54.63 29.13 -25.89
CA GLU A 545 -55.30 30.45 -25.86
C GLU A 545 -56.01 30.75 -24.52
N ALA A 546 -55.89 31.93 -23.88
CA ALA A 546 -55.30 33.23 -24.26
C ALA A 546 -54.54 33.85 -23.03
N ALA A 547 -53.36 34.48 -23.16
CA ALA A 547 -53.08 35.88 -23.56
C ALA A 547 -53.57 36.95 -22.55
N ALA A 548 -52.88 38.08 -22.27
CA ALA A 548 -51.59 38.67 -22.69
C ALA A 548 -51.07 39.55 -21.51
N GLY A 549 -49.89 40.18 -21.45
CA GLY A 549 -48.72 40.41 -22.32
C GLY A 549 -47.82 41.46 -21.60
N GLY A 550 -46.58 41.81 -21.97
CA GLY A 550 -45.69 41.40 -23.05
C GLY A 550 -44.33 42.14 -22.89
N ALA A 551 -43.54 42.19 -23.97
CA ALA A 551 -42.21 42.83 -24.08
C ALA A 551 -41.00 42.07 -23.48
N GLU A 552 -40.07 41.76 -24.38
CA GLU A 552 -38.64 41.41 -24.20
C GLU A 552 -37.87 42.26 -25.25
N PRO A 553 -36.51 42.33 -25.31
CA PRO A 553 -35.53 41.42 -24.71
C PRO A 553 -34.43 42.10 -23.86
N GLY A 554 -33.65 41.28 -23.14
CA GLY A 554 -32.40 41.69 -22.51
C GLY A 554 -31.81 40.59 -21.63
N SER A 555 -30.57 40.18 -21.89
CA SER A 555 -29.84 39.22 -21.04
C SER A 555 -29.42 39.85 -19.72
N ASP A 556 -29.65 39.18 -18.59
CA ASP A 556 -28.52 38.60 -17.81
C ASP A 556 -28.92 37.82 -16.55
N VAL A 557 -28.03 36.86 -16.21
CA VAL A 557 -27.73 36.28 -14.88
C VAL A 557 -28.86 36.30 -13.82
N ALA A 558 -29.75 35.31 -13.87
CA ALA A 558 -30.70 35.05 -12.79
C ALA A 558 -30.04 34.29 -11.61
N ALA A 559 -29.79 35.01 -10.50
CA ALA A 559 -29.33 34.42 -9.24
C ALA A 559 -30.32 34.68 -8.11
N ALA A 560 -31.11 33.66 -7.72
CA ALA A 560 -31.79 33.61 -6.41
C ALA A 560 -32.34 32.21 -6.10
N VAL A 561 -31.60 31.43 -5.30
CA VAL A 561 -32.19 30.35 -4.48
C VAL A 561 -31.99 30.73 -3.01
N ALA A 562 -33.10 31.03 -2.36
CA ALA A 562 -33.22 31.16 -0.90
C ALA A 562 -33.01 29.79 -0.24
N ALA A 563 -32.57 29.64 1.00
CA ALA A 563 -31.95 30.51 1.99
C ALA A 563 -31.70 29.55 3.16
N ASP A 564 -30.43 29.23 3.45
CA ASP A 564 -30.04 28.31 4.51
C ASP A 564 -29.15 29.07 5.51
N PRO A 565 -29.61 29.31 6.76
CA PRO A 565 -28.95 30.22 7.70
C PRO A 565 -27.74 29.58 8.42
N GLY A 566 -26.83 28.99 7.65
CA GLY A 566 -25.61 28.37 8.15
C GLY A 566 -24.63 27.91 7.05
N GLY A 567 -25.10 27.73 5.81
CA GLY A 567 -24.28 27.25 4.70
C GLY A 567 -23.21 28.25 4.25
N LEU A 568 -21.94 27.81 4.27
CA LEU A 568 -20.81 28.52 3.68
C LEU A 568 -20.96 28.55 2.14
N LYS A 569 -21.58 29.59 1.59
CA LYS A 569 -21.84 29.76 0.14
C LYS A 569 -20.57 30.07 -0.68
N VAL A 570 -19.58 29.19 -0.64
CA VAL A 570 -18.46 29.17 -1.58
C VAL A 570 -18.80 28.26 -2.75
N THR A 571 -19.32 28.84 -3.84
CA THR A 571 -19.21 28.18 -5.15
C THR A 571 -17.73 28.18 -5.52
N TRP A 572 -17.10 27.00 -5.53
CA TRP A 572 -15.70 26.83 -5.95
C TRP A 572 -15.53 27.18 -7.43
N GLY A 573 -15.35 28.46 -7.72
CA GLY A 573 -15.10 28.97 -9.06
C GLY A 573 -13.82 28.37 -9.63
N ARG A 574 -13.81 28.08 -10.93
CA ARG A 574 -12.61 27.62 -11.65
C ARG A 574 -11.64 28.78 -11.89
N ILE A 575 -11.11 29.37 -10.81
CA ILE A 575 -9.93 30.21 -10.86
C ILE A 575 -8.80 29.33 -11.40
N ARG A 576 -8.35 29.63 -12.62
CA ARG A 576 -7.23 28.93 -13.25
C ARG A 576 -5.96 29.73 -12.99
N PRO A 577 -4.85 29.09 -12.60
CA PRO A 577 -3.57 29.79 -12.45
C PRO A 577 -3.16 30.42 -13.79
N ILE A 578 -2.77 31.70 -13.76
CA ILE A 578 -2.26 32.45 -14.92
C ILE A 578 -1.15 31.63 -15.60
N GLU A 579 -1.20 31.51 -16.93
CA GLU A 579 -0.20 30.78 -17.69
C GLU A 579 1.18 31.44 -17.58
N ARG A 580 2.23 30.63 -17.57
CA ARG A 580 3.58 31.09 -17.25
C ARG A 580 4.22 31.78 -18.47
N PRO A 581 4.64 33.05 -18.38
CA PRO A 581 5.38 33.72 -19.44
C PRO A 581 6.71 33.03 -19.79
N THR A 582 7.16 33.18 -21.03
CA THR A 582 8.41 32.59 -21.55
C THR A 582 9.65 33.08 -20.80
N LYS A 583 9.63 34.32 -20.30
CA LYS A 583 10.65 34.90 -19.42
C LYS A 583 9.95 35.58 -18.22
N LEU A 584 10.54 35.42 -17.05
CA LEU A 584 10.23 36.17 -15.84
C LEU A 584 11.54 36.78 -15.32
N ASN A 585 11.44 37.90 -14.61
CA ASN A 585 12.56 38.45 -13.83
C ASN A 585 12.44 37.93 -12.38
N GLY A 586 13.55 37.78 -11.69
CA GLY A 586 13.57 37.26 -10.33
C GLY A 586 14.94 37.30 -9.68
N PHE A 587 14.96 37.20 -8.36
CA PHE A 587 16.16 37.35 -7.53
C PHE A 587 16.20 36.28 -6.44
N THR A 588 17.40 35.93 -5.95
CA THR A 588 17.60 34.86 -4.96
C THR A 588 18.21 35.39 -3.67
N VAL A 589 17.55 35.16 -2.53
CA VAL A 589 18.05 35.51 -1.19
C VAL A 589 18.33 34.24 -0.38
N ARG A 590 19.44 34.24 0.38
CA ARG A 590 19.77 33.16 1.33
C ARG A 590 19.34 33.53 2.74
N ARG A 591 18.47 32.73 3.36
CA ARG A 591 18.11 32.80 4.79
C ARG A 591 18.70 31.60 5.54
N THR A 592 19.18 31.82 6.76
CA THR A 592 19.63 30.73 7.65
C THR A 592 18.44 30.20 8.43
N THR A 593 18.19 28.89 8.36
CA THR A 593 17.06 28.24 9.05
C THR A 593 17.56 27.17 10.04
N PRO A 594 16.71 26.65 10.94
CA PRO A 594 17.07 25.60 11.88
C PRO A 594 17.44 24.25 11.23
N LEU A 595 17.18 24.09 9.93
CA LEU A 595 17.42 22.87 9.15
C LEU A 595 18.52 23.05 8.08
N GLY A 596 19.10 24.24 7.95
CA GLY A 596 20.14 24.56 6.96
C GLY A 596 19.98 25.93 6.31
N ASN A 597 20.82 26.21 5.31
CA ASN A 597 20.68 27.42 4.49
C ASN A 597 19.56 27.22 3.46
N LEU A 598 18.54 28.06 3.52
CA LEU A 598 17.43 28.11 2.59
C LEU A 598 17.69 29.23 1.56
N TYR A 599 17.67 28.88 0.28
CA TYR A 599 17.77 29.80 -0.84
C TYR A 599 16.37 29.99 -1.41
N LEU A 600 15.95 31.24 -1.52
CA LEU A 600 14.60 31.68 -1.87
C LEU A 600 14.68 32.52 -3.13
N THR A 601 14.23 31.98 -4.26
CA THR A 601 14.15 32.68 -5.54
C THR A 601 12.72 33.14 -5.77
N LEU A 602 12.50 34.46 -5.80
CA LEU A 602 11.19 35.04 -6.12
C LEU A 602 11.22 35.57 -7.55
N ASN A 603 10.41 34.98 -8.42
CA ASN A 603 10.11 35.52 -9.74
C ASN A 603 8.89 36.44 -9.64
N THR A 604 8.95 37.57 -10.34
CA THR A 604 7.87 38.54 -10.42
C THR A 604 7.31 38.64 -11.85
N PHE A 605 6.03 39.01 -11.94
CA PHE A 605 5.36 39.36 -13.18
C PHE A 605 4.65 40.70 -12.98
N ASN A 606 4.93 41.67 -13.85
CA ASN A 606 4.43 43.05 -13.76
C ASN A 606 4.62 43.69 -12.36
N GLY A 607 5.72 43.37 -11.67
CA GLY A 607 6.03 43.89 -10.33
C GLY A 607 5.37 43.14 -9.16
N HIS A 608 4.52 42.15 -9.42
CA HIS A 608 3.89 41.31 -8.38
C HIS A 608 4.61 39.95 -8.23
N PRO A 609 4.62 39.33 -7.04
CA PRO A 609 5.03 37.94 -6.85
C PRO A 609 4.29 36.99 -7.81
N PHE A 610 5.02 36.05 -8.44
CA PHE A 610 4.44 35.13 -9.43
C PHE A 610 4.86 33.67 -9.21
N GLU A 611 6.16 33.39 -9.00
CA GLU A 611 6.64 32.05 -8.61
C GLU A 611 7.67 32.18 -7.49
N LEU A 612 7.56 31.32 -6.48
CA LEU A 612 8.57 31.13 -5.44
C LEU A 612 9.24 29.77 -5.64
N PHE A 613 10.57 29.75 -5.72
CA PHE A 613 11.36 28.52 -5.67
C PHE A 613 12.22 28.51 -4.41
N THR A 614 12.40 27.31 -3.85
CA THR A 614 13.15 27.06 -2.62
C THR A 614 14.16 25.96 -2.81
N GLN A 615 15.38 26.16 -2.34
CA GLN A 615 16.38 25.09 -2.21
C GLN A 615 17.00 25.12 -0.81
N ILE A 616 16.97 24.02 -0.07
CA ILE A 616 17.55 23.93 1.27
C ILE A 616 18.81 23.04 1.29
N GLY A 617 19.94 23.64 1.67
CA GLY A 617 21.23 22.95 1.70
C GLY A 617 21.46 22.16 2.99
N LYS A 618 21.90 20.90 2.85
CA LYS A 618 22.25 19.96 3.93
C LYS A 618 21.11 19.48 4.84
N ALA A 619 19.85 19.69 4.43
CA ALA A 619 18.70 18.98 5.00
C ALA A 619 18.49 17.63 4.29
N GLY A 620 17.81 16.68 4.95
CA GLY A 620 17.47 15.38 4.36
C GLY A 620 16.40 15.46 3.24
N SER A 621 16.23 14.37 2.49
CA SER A 621 15.30 14.23 1.36
C SER A 621 13.92 14.82 1.64
N ASP A 622 13.35 14.47 2.79
CA ASP A 622 11.96 14.73 3.11
C ASP A 622 11.76 16.22 3.43
N VAL A 623 12.75 16.85 4.07
CA VAL A 623 12.76 18.29 4.32
C VAL A 623 12.84 19.05 3.00
N ALA A 624 13.68 18.60 2.06
CA ALA A 624 13.73 19.20 0.72
C ALA A 624 12.39 19.06 -0.02
N ALA A 625 11.78 17.87 0.02
CA ALA A 625 10.48 17.60 -0.62
C ALA A 625 9.34 18.46 -0.02
N PHE A 626 9.23 18.56 1.31
CA PHE A 626 8.23 19.43 1.95
C PHE A 626 8.50 20.92 1.67
N THR A 627 9.76 21.34 1.65
CA THR A 627 10.16 22.71 1.32
C THR A 627 9.73 23.08 -0.11
N GLU A 628 10.01 22.19 -1.08
CA GLU A 628 9.58 22.35 -2.47
C GLU A 628 8.04 22.33 -2.62
N ALA A 629 7.34 21.46 -1.87
CA ALA A 629 5.88 21.40 -1.88
C ALA A 629 5.25 22.73 -1.41
N ILE A 630 5.77 23.34 -0.34
CA ILE A 630 5.33 24.67 0.12
C ILE A 630 5.56 25.71 -0.99
N ALA A 631 6.74 25.74 -1.61
CA ALA A 631 7.07 26.71 -2.67
C ALA A 631 6.17 26.56 -3.91
N ARG A 632 5.83 25.32 -4.28
CA ARG A 632 4.85 25.01 -5.34
C ARG A 632 3.45 25.50 -5.00
N LEU A 633 3.00 25.33 -3.76
CA LEU A 633 1.68 25.81 -3.30
C LEU A 633 1.63 27.35 -3.23
N VAL A 634 2.70 28.00 -2.76
CA VAL A 634 2.84 29.48 -2.78
C VAL A 634 2.80 30.01 -4.22
N SER A 635 3.52 29.38 -5.13
CA SER A 635 3.49 29.72 -6.57
C SER A 635 2.10 29.52 -7.19
N LEU A 636 1.39 28.47 -6.78
CA LEU A 636 0.01 28.22 -7.21
C LEU A 636 -0.94 29.31 -6.71
N ALA A 637 -0.78 29.74 -5.44
CA ALA A 637 -1.56 30.82 -4.84
C ALA A 637 -1.35 32.16 -5.57
N PHE A 638 -0.09 32.58 -5.76
CA PHE A 638 0.25 33.81 -6.49
C PHE A 638 -0.31 33.79 -7.92
N ARG A 639 -0.10 32.70 -8.66
CA ARG A 639 -0.64 32.56 -10.03
C ARG A 639 -2.16 32.48 -10.08
N SER A 640 -2.83 32.19 -8.96
CA SER A 640 -4.29 32.20 -8.84
C SER A 640 -4.85 33.53 -8.29
N GLY A 641 -4.01 34.55 -8.11
CA GLY A 641 -4.43 35.88 -7.66
C GLY A 641 -4.67 36.00 -6.15
N VAL A 642 -4.14 35.07 -5.33
CA VAL A 642 -4.15 35.20 -3.86
C VAL A 642 -3.17 36.31 -3.46
N ASP A 643 -3.59 37.20 -2.55
CA ASP A 643 -2.74 38.28 -2.05
C ASP A 643 -1.50 37.69 -1.33
N PRO A 644 -0.28 38.11 -1.68
CA PRO A 644 0.92 37.70 -0.97
C PRO A 644 0.94 37.95 0.55
N HIS A 645 0.16 38.91 1.06
CA HIS A 645 0.03 39.15 2.51
C HIS A 645 -0.74 38.03 3.22
N GLU A 646 -1.79 37.47 2.60
CA GLU A 646 -2.50 36.28 3.11
C GLU A 646 -1.52 35.10 3.22
N VAL A 647 -0.67 34.91 2.20
CA VAL A 647 0.36 33.87 2.18
C VAL A 647 1.43 34.10 3.27
N VAL A 648 1.76 35.36 3.58
CA VAL A 648 2.62 35.69 4.73
C VAL A 648 1.91 35.32 6.04
N GLU A 649 0.65 35.70 6.22
CA GLU A 649 -0.10 35.43 7.46
C GLU A 649 -0.22 33.93 7.75
N GLN A 650 -0.55 33.11 6.75
CA GLN A 650 -0.68 31.65 6.91
C GLN A 650 0.66 30.94 7.22
N LEU A 651 1.81 31.55 6.92
CA LEU A 651 3.13 30.93 7.09
C LEU A 651 3.96 31.51 8.27
N ARG A 652 3.65 32.73 8.72
CA ARG A 652 4.41 33.44 9.76
C ARG A 652 4.20 32.80 11.13
N GLY A 653 5.28 32.68 11.90
CA GLY A 653 5.21 32.16 13.27
C GLY A 653 5.10 30.62 13.38
N ILE A 654 4.98 29.87 12.28
CA ILE A 654 5.02 28.41 12.30
C ILE A 654 6.36 27.94 12.89
N GLY A 655 6.31 27.21 14.01
CA GLY A 655 7.50 26.80 14.77
C GLY A 655 7.95 25.37 14.49
N GLY A 656 9.27 25.16 14.41
CA GLY A 656 9.90 23.85 14.49
C GLY A 656 10.45 23.55 15.89
N SER A 657 11.04 22.36 16.07
CA SER A 657 11.70 21.93 17.32
C SER A 657 12.99 22.68 17.65
N ARG A 658 13.44 23.59 16.78
CA ARG A 658 14.62 24.45 16.90
C ARG A 658 14.33 25.78 16.21
N SER A 659 15.01 26.85 16.62
CA SER A 659 14.93 28.19 16.01
C SER A 659 16.33 28.79 15.84
N VAL A 660 16.53 29.69 14.88
CA VAL A 660 17.82 30.39 14.63
C VAL A 660 17.63 31.90 14.66
N GLY A 661 18.62 32.65 15.15
CA GLY A 661 18.55 34.10 15.29
C GLY A 661 17.91 34.58 16.60
N PHE A 662 17.86 35.90 16.78
CA PHE A 662 17.42 36.56 18.00
C PHE A 662 16.56 37.80 17.69
N GLY A 663 15.70 38.19 18.63
CA GLY A 663 14.81 39.34 18.47
C GLY A 663 13.79 39.16 17.33
N PRO A 664 13.36 40.26 16.67
CA PRO A 664 12.40 40.21 15.55
C PRO A 664 12.86 39.38 14.34
N ASN A 665 14.18 39.18 14.18
CA ASN A 665 14.79 38.46 13.05
C ASN A 665 15.05 36.97 13.39
N ARG A 666 14.28 36.41 14.32
CA ARG A 666 14.37 34.99 14.72
C ARG A 666 13.53 34.14 13.77
N VAL A 667 14.16 33.18 13.12
CA VAL A 667 13.54 32.22 12.21
C VAL A 667 13.16 30.96 13.00
N LEU A 668 11.87 30.62 13.00
CA LEU A 668 11.30 29.52 13.77
C LEU A 668 11.19 28.21 12.96
N SER A 669 11.10 28.29 11.63
CA SER A 669 11.00 27.13 10.73
C SER A 669 11.34 27.51 9.28
N VAL A 670 11.18 26.57 8.33
CA VAL A 670 11.25 26.87 6.88
C VAL A 670 10.01 27.66 6.39
N PRO A 671 8.75 27.28 6.71
CA PRO A 671 7.58 28.13 6.48
C PRO A 671 7.74 29.58 6.99
N ASP A 672 8.21 29.75 8.22
CA ASP A 672 8.40 31.07 8.82
C ASP A 672 9.55 31.85 8.15
N ALA A 673 10.59 31.17 7.65
CA ALA A 673 11.62 31.79 6.81
C ALA A 673 11.09 32.29 5.46
N ILE A 674 10.12 31.57 4.86
CA ILE A 674 9.41 31.98 3.64
C ILE A 674 8.54 33.20 3.94
N ALA A 675 7.78 33.17 5.04
CA ALA A 675 6.94 34.29 5.48
C ALA A 675 7.75 35.58 5.71
N GLN A 676 8.85 35.50 6.47
CA GLN A 676 9.73 36.65 6.73
C GLN A 676 10.39 37.19 5.45
N PHE A 677 10.70 36.32 4.48
CA PHE A 677 11.25 36.74 3.19
C PHE A 677 10.22 37.46 2.31
N LEU A 678 8.98 36.96 2.26
CA LEU A 678 7.88 37.62 1.55
C LEU A 678 7.49 38.94 2.23
N ASP A 679 7.44 38.98 3.57
CA ASP A 679 7.24 40.20 4.37
C ASP A 679 8.31 41.26 4.06
N ASP A 680 9.60 40.89 4.06
CA ASP A 680 10.71 41.77 3.68
C ASP A 680 10.63 42.24 2.21
N TYR A 681 10.18 41.40 1.28
CA TYR A 681 9.94 41.82 -0.10
C TYR A 681 8.80 42.83 -0.20
N LEU A 682 7.63 42.52 0.36
CA LEU A 682 6.41 43.33 0.26
C LEU A 682 6.59 44.70 0.93
N SER A 683 7.19 44.73 2.13
CA SER A 683 7.53 45.96 2.85
C SER A 683 8.72 46.74 2.28
N GLY A 684 9.27 46.33 1.13
CA GLY A 684 10.31 47.10 0.42
C GLY A 684 11.69 47.09 1.07
N LYS A 685 11.95 46.15 2.00
CA LYS A 685 13.28 45.96 2.62
C LYS A 685 14.26 45.23 1.69
N ILE A 686 13.75 44.63 0.62
CA ILE A 686 14.53 44.06 -0.48
C ILE A 686 14.46 45.04 -1.66
N ASP A 687 15.64 45.47 -2.11
CA ASP A 687 15.83 46.48 -3.15
C ASP A 687 15.28 46.02 -4.52
N ARG A 688 14.89 46.97 -5.37
CA ARG A 688 14.10 46.70 -6.59
C ARG A 688 14.63 47.47 -7.83
N ASP A 689 15.50 46.79 -8.59
CA ASP A 689 15.94 47.12 -9.96
C ASP A 689 16.83 48.39 -10.11
N PRO A 690 17.52 48.64 -11.26
CA PRO A 690 17.35 48.02 -12.59
C PRO A 690 18.62 47.59 -13.35
N VAL A 691 18.40 47.04 -14.56
CA VAL A 691 19.25 47.30 -15.73
C VAL A 691 18.36 47.77 -16.89
N ASP A 692 18.61 49.01 -17.30
CA ASP A 692 18.20 49.73 -18.52
C ASP A 692 16.70 49.93 -18.87
N GLU A 693 16.41 51.17 -19.30
CA GLU A 693 15.08 51.68 -19.62
C GLU A 693 14.60 51.28 -21.03
N VAL A 694 13.31 50.99 -21.18
CA VAL A 694 12.55 51.29 -22.41
C VAL A 694 11.22 51.94 -22.00
N ALA A 695 10.83 52.99 -22.72
CA ALA A 695 9.80 53.94 -22.28
C ALA A 695 8.39 53.36 -22.11
N ALA A 696 7.64 53.93 -21.16
CA ALA A 696 6.26 53.56 -20.88
C ALA A 696 5.28 54.04 -21.96
N GLY A 697 4.47 53.10 -22.49
CA GLY A 697 3.20 53.39 -23.16
C GLY A 697 2.03 53.25 -22.18
N GLN A 698 1.09 54.20 -22.19
CA GLN A 698 0.03 54.31 -21.19
C GLN A 698 -1.05 53.23 -21.31
N ILE A 699 -1.66 52.88 -20.16
CA ILE A 699 -3.13 52.83 -19.93
C ILE A 699 -3.38 52.96 -18.42
N THR A 700 -4.41 53.71 -18.02
CA THR A 700 -4.81 53.94 -16.62
C THR A 700 -6.32 53.82 -16.46
N VAL A 701 -6.80 53.31 -15.31
CA VAL A 701 -8.23 53.17 -15.00
C VAL A 701 -8.55 53.51 -13.52
N PHE A 702 -8.64 54.81 -13.25
CA PHE A 702 -9.50 55.48 -12.23
C PHE A 702 -9.33 55.15 -10.70
N PRO A 703 -9.86 56.01 -9.78
CA PRO A 703 -9.20 56.27 -8.48
C PRO A 703 -10.10 56.15 -7.23
N THR A 704 -9.52 56.43 -6.06
CA THR A 704 -10.21 56.66 -4.77
C THR A 704 -9.94 58.07 -4.19
N ASP A 705 -10.77 58.50 -3.23
CA ASP A 705 -10.96 59.91 -2.81
C ASP A 705 -9.79 60.51 -1.99
N PRO A 706 -9.21 61.67 -2.40
CA PRO A 706 -8.20 62.40 -1.63
C PRO A 706 -8.65 62.96 -0.25
N ALA A 707 -9.95 63.10 0.01
CA ALA A 707 -10.47 63.82 1.16
C ALA A 707 -10.18 63.18 2.54
N GLN A 708 -9.86 61.87 2.56
CA GLN A 708 -9.65 61.12 3.80
C GLN A 708 -8.24 61.34 4.38
N GLN A 709 -7.19 61.22 3.57
CA GLN A 709 -5.78 61.33 4.02
C GLN A 709 -5.43 62.69 4.64
N ALA A 710 -6.12 63.75 4.20
CA ALA A 710 -5.88 65.12 4.68
C ALA A 710 -6.23 65.34 6.17
N ARG A 711 -7.02 64.46 6.80
CA ARG A 711 -7.47 64.62 8.20
C ARG A 711 -6.55 63.95 9.22
N GLU A 712 -5.93 62.84 8.84
CA GLU A 712 -5.12 62.01 9.76
C GLU A 712 -3.70 62.57 9.93
N ALA A 713 -3.11 63.12 8.86
CA ALA A 713 -1.75 63.66 8.86
C ALA A 713 -1.52 64.84 9.82
N VAL A 714 -2.57 65.58 10.19
CA VAL A 714 -2.48 66.80 11.02
C VAL A 714 -2.39 66.48 12.53
N ALA A 715 -2.88 65.32 12.96
CA ALA A 715 -2.95 64.96 14.38
C ALA A 715 -1.60 64.50 14.97
N ALA A 716 -0.74 63.86 14.17
CA ALA A 716 0.48 63.22 14.66
C ALA A 716 1.64 64.19 14.99
N ALA A 717 1.61 65.42 14.47
CA ALA A 717 2.78 66.31 14.40
C ALA A 717 3.08 67.14 15.67
N ARG A 718 2.56 66.78 16.85
CA ARG A 718 2.64 67.61 18.08
C ARG A 718 2.95 66.86 19.39
N GLY A 719 3.63 65.72 19.34
CA GLY A 719 3.83 64.84 20.51
C GLY A 719 5.25 64.36 20.82
N ALA A 720 6.26 65.24 20.93
CA ALA A 720 7.63 64.82 21.29
C ALA A 720 8.41 65.84 22.14
N ALA A 721 8.64 65.54 23.44
CA ALA A 721 9.62 66.23 24.30
C ALA A 721 9.99 65.45 25.60
N SER A 722 11.26 65.59 26.02
CA SER A 722 11.83 65.47 27.40
C SER A 722 11.95 64.13 28.19
N ALA A 723 13.21 63.65 28.30
CA ALA A 723 14.06 63.64 29.53
C ALA A 723 14.20 62.43 30.53
N SER A 724 15.44 61.87 30.58
CA SER A 724 16.30 61.47 31.74
C SER A 724 15.96 60.36 32.79
N GLY A 725 17.00 59.59 33.22
CA GLY A 725 17.04 58.61 34.36
C GLY A 725 17.81 59.15 35.61
N PRO A 726 18.64 58.37 36.40
CA PRO A 726 19.10 56.95 36.31
C PRO A 726 19.30 56.12 37.65
N GLY A 727 19.81 54.86 37.59
CA GLY A 727 20.34 53.99 38.71
C GLY A 727 20.30 52.45 38.41
N GLY A 728 20.92 51.44 39.08
CA GLY A 728 22.01 51.30 40.10
C GLY A 728 21.66 50.35 41.31
N GLY A 729 22.43 49.35 41.82
CA GLY A 729 23.66 48.61 41.41
C GLY A 729 24.26 47.64 42.52
N ALA A 730 25.16 46.68 42.16
CA ALA A 730 26.01 45.75 43.00
C ALA A 730 25.33 44.50 43.69
N THR A 731 25.98 43.39 44.17
CA THR A 731 27.38 43.01 44.59
C THR A 731 27.83 41.52 44.29
N ALA A 732 29.13 41.20 44.55
CA ALA A 732 29.98 39.98 44.38
C ALA A 732 29.60 38.64 45.11
N GLY A 733 30.32 37.48 45.04
CA GLY A 733 31.51 37.00 44.24
C GLY A 733 32.30 35.78 44.86
N SER A 734 33.36 35.27 44.18
CA SER A 734 34.38 34.21 44.58
C SER A 734 33.91 32.74 44.79
N GLY A 735 34.71 31.65 44.79
CA GLY A 735 36.16 31.37 44.57
C GLY A 735 36.48 29.83 44.51
N PRO A 736 37.71 29.33 44.16
CA PRO A 736 37.89 27.99 43.53
C PRO A 736 38.97 26.99 44.06
N ALA A 737 38.99 25.78 43.43
CA ALA A 737 40.12 24.85 43.14
C ALA A 737 40.59 23.75 44.15
N GLY A 738 41.10 22.61 43.60
CA GLY A 738 41.84 21.55 44.32
C GLY A 738 41.88 20.16 43.63
N ASN A 739 43.07 19.56 43.43
CA ASN A 739 43.35 18.18 42.93
C ASN A 739 44.79 17.78 43.36
N PRO A 740 45.10 16.57 43.87
CA PRO A 740 45.59 15.45 43.03
C PRO A 740 45.34 14.00 43.60
N GLY A 741 45.83 12.95 42.91
CA GLY A 741 46.01 11.57 43.43
C GLY A 741 47.50 11.23 43.68
N PRO A 742 47.98 9.94 43.62
CA PRO A 742 47.27 8.68 43.32
C PRO A 742 47.71 7.45 44.20
N ALA A 743 47.40 6.22 43.71
CA ALA A 743 48.06 4.90 43.95
C ALA A 743 47.39 3.86 44.90
N GLY A 744 47.48 2.56 44.49
CA GLY A 744 47.13 1.37 45.31
C GLY A 744 46.13 0.40 44.66
N ASN A 745 46.50 -0.87 44.45
CA ASN A 745 45.66 -1.99 43.97
C ASN A 745 46.28 -3.32 44.50
N PRO A 746 45.54 -4.42 44.78
CA PRO A 746 45.14 -5.35 43.70
C PRO A 746 43.84 -6.19 43.90
N ALA A 747 43.48 -6.92 42.83
CA ALA A 747 42.71 -8.18 42.75
C ALA A 747 41.15 -8.16 42.79
N GLY A 748 40.52 -8.84 41.80
CA GLY A 748 39.07 -9.13 41.79
C GLY A 748 38.39 -9.29 40.42
N SER A 749 38.58 -10.44 39.75
CA SER A 749 37.71 -11.05 38.70
C SER A 749 36.77 -10.20 37.80
N SER A 750 37.06 -10.23 36.49
CA SER A 750 36.09 -10.24 35.36
C SER A 750 34.94 -9.21 35.34
N GLY A 751 35.21 -8.02 34.78
CA GLY A 751 34.20 -7.07 34.27
C GLY A 751 34.09 -7.08 32.73
N PRO A 752 33.22 -6.24 32.13
CA PRO A 752 33.01 -6.18 30.68
C PRO A 752 34.18 -5.57 29.91
N VAL A 753 34.30 -5.90 28.62
CA VAL A 753 35.35 -5.40 27.72
C VAL A 753 35.18 -3.90 27.48
N GLN A 754 36.16 -3.11 27.89
CA GLN A 754 36.17 -1.66 27.78
C GLN A 754 37.13 -1.20 26.66
N LEU A 755 36.61 -0.49 25.66
CA LEU A 755 37.41 0.05 24.55
C LEU A 755 38.25 1.24 25.02
N THR A 756 39.57 1.12 24.94
CA THR A 756 40.51 2.22 25.16
C THR A 756 40.72 3.02 23.88
N ILE A 757 40.48 4.33 23.94
CA ILE A 757 40.79 5.24 22.83
C ILE A 757 42.31 5.49 22.83
N GLY A 758 42.99 5.01 21.79
CA GLY A 758 44.39 5.34 21.52
C GLY A 758 44.55 6.83 21.18
N GLY A 759 45.74 7.38 21.46
CA GLY A 759 45.99 8.83 21.45
C GLY A 759 45.70 9.54 20.13
N ILE A 760 45.42 10.85 20.24
CA ILE A 760 45.07 11.76 19.14
C ILE A 760 46.18 11.78 18.07
N PRO A 761 45.90 11.39 16.80
CA PRO A 761 46.84 11.55 15.69
C PRO A 761 47.14 13.02 15.40
N LYS A 762 48.32 13.32 14.85
CA LYS A 762 48.59 14.64 14.26
C LYS A 762 47.73 14.82 13.02
N ALA A 763 47.29 16.06 12.76
CA ALA A 763 46.47 16.38 11.60
C ALA A 763 47.21 16.03 10.29
N GLY A 764 46.64 15.10 9.51
CA GLY A 764 47.16 14.69 8.21
C GLY A 764 47.06 13.19 7.89
N GLU A 765 46.97 12.30 8.89
CA GLU A 765 46.92 10.84 8.66
C GLU A 765 45.56 10.20 9.04
N PRO A 766 45.06 9.23 8.27
CA PRO A 766 43.84 8.48 8.61
C PRO A 766 44.11 7.44 9.72
N PRO A 767 43.14 7.19 10.62
CA PRO A 767 43.33 6.28 11.76
C PRO A 767 43.42 4.81 11.32
N ARG A 768 44.38 4.07 11.90
CA ARG A 768 44.56 2.63 11.67
C ARG A 768 43.96 1.82 12.82
N ILE A 769 43.11 0.84 12.50
CA ILE A 769 42.58 -0.16 13.44
C ILE A 769 43.02 -1.55 12.95
N THR A 770 43.65 -2.34 13.82
CA THR A 770 44.17 -3.68 13.49
C THR A 770 43.29 -4.78 14.12
N GLY A 771 42.69 -5.62 13.27
CA GLY A 771 41.97 -6.82 13.71
C GLY A 771 42.92 -7.97 14.05
N GLY A 772 42.62 -8.73 15.11
CA GLY A 772 43.51 -9.74 15.72
C GLY A 772 43.88 -10.98 14.90
N ASN A 773 43.61 -11.01 13.59
CA ASN A 773 43.94 -12.12 12.67
C ASN A 773 44.86 -11.71 11.50
N GLY A 774 45.51 -10.53 11.56
CA GLY A 774 46.57 -10.13 10.63
C GLY A 774 46.15 -9.85 9.17
N ARG A 775 44.86 -10.02 8.82
CA ARG A 775 44.32 -9.65 7.51
C ARG A 775 43.97 -8.17 7.47
N HIS A 776 44.49 -7.44 6.50
CA HIS A 776 44.08 -6.07 6.22
C HIS A 776 42.66 -6.04 5.62
N LEU A 777 41.74 -5.36 6.31
CA LEU A 777 40.43 -4.98 5.78
C LEU A 777 40.54 -3.59 5.14
N SER A 778 40.69 -3.54 3.82
CA SER A 778 40.55 -2.30 3.05
C SER A 778 39.05 -1.94 2.96
N MET A 779 38.57 -1.15 3.92
CA MET A 779 37.22 -0.58 3.84
C MET A 779 37.26 0.65 2.94
N ASN A 780 36.40 0.70 1.92
CA ASN A 780 36.24 1.84 1.03
C ASN A 780 35.55 3.00 1.78
N LEU A 781 36.37 3.75 2.53
CA LEU A 781 36.01 4.97 3.20
C LEU A 781 36.25 6.14 2.25
N CYS A 782 35.26 7.02 2.09
CA CYS A 782 35.44 8.25 1.34
C CYS A 782 36.54 9.12 1.99
N PRO A 783 37.58 9.55 1.24
CA PRO A 783 38.69 10.31 1.80
C PRO A 783 38.27 11.72 2.26
N GLU A 784 37.21 12.31 1.70
CA GLU A 784 36.70 13.62 2.11
C GLU A 784 35.89 13.56 3.42
N CYS A 785 35.00 12.59 3.58
CA CYS A 785 34.01 12.58 4.68
C CYS A 785 34.09 11.38 5.64
N GLY A 786 34.96 10.39 5.39
CA GLY A 786 35.07 9.19 6.21
C GLY A 786 33.85 8.27 6.19
N SER A 787 32.91 8.45 5.25
CA SER A 787 31.72 7.60 5.11
C SER A 787 32.03 6.31 4.35
N HIS A 788 31.36 5.22 4.74
CA HIS A 788 31.36 3.94 4.01
C HIS A 788 30.56 3.96 2.70
N ALA A 789 29.96 5.09 2.33
CA ALA A 789 29.15 5.25 1.12
C ALA A 789 29.97 5.51 -0.16
N LEU A 790 31.23 5.05 -0.24
CA LEU A 790 32.09 5.17 -1.42
C LEU A 790 31.87 3.98 -2.37
N VAL A 791 31.41 4.26 -3.59
CA VAL A 791 31.11 3.29 -4.65
C VAL A 791 31.93 3.57 -5.90
N HIS A 792 32.27 2.55 -6.67
CA HIS A 792 32.95 2.70 -7.96
C HIS A 792 31.94 2.54 -9.09
N GLU A 793 31.82 3.56 -9.95
CA GLU A 793 30.84 3.63 -11.03
C GLU A 793 31.38 4.47 -12.19
N GLU A 794 31.16 4.03 -13.44
CA GLU A 794 31.61 4.73 -14.67
C GLU A 794 33.14 4.99 -14.73
N GLY A 795 33.93 4.23 -13.97
CA GLY A 795 35.39 4.40 -13.83
C GLY A 795 35.82 5.26 -12.64
N CYS A 796 34.92 6.07 -12.09
CA CYS A 796 35.19 6.98 -10.97
C CYS A 796 34.85 6.35 -9.62
N SER A 797 35.50 6.81 -8.55
CA SER A 797 35.12 6.57 -7.15
C SER A 797 34.22 7.72 -6.67
N LYS A 798 32.93 7.44 -6.44
CA LYS A 798 31.89 8.42 -6.07
C LYS A 798 31.40 8.15 -4.63
N CYS A 799 31.21 9.19 -3.81
CA CYS A 799 30.65 9.03 -2.46
C CYS A 799 29.20 9.53 -2.36
N MET A 800 28.27 8.60 -2.13
CA MET A 800 26.83 8.89 -2.03
C MET A 800 26.43 9.67 -0.76
N ALA A 801 27.37 9.92 0.17
CA ALA A 801 27.12 10.66 1.41
C ALA A 801 27.59 12.13 1.39
N CYS A 802 28.57 12.51 0.57
CA CYS A 802 29.07 13.90 0.48
C CYS A 802 29.17 14.46 -0.94
N GLY A 803 29.11 13.63 -1.98
CA GLY A 803 29.29 14.06 -3.37
C GLY A 803 30.74 14.06 -3.86
N TYR A 804 31.71 13.63 -3.05
CA TYR A 804 33.09 13.38 -3.49
C TYR A 804 33.11 12.51 -4.76
N SER A 805 33.92 12.87 -5.74
CA SER A 805 34.12 12.09 -6.96
C SER A 805 35.57 12.24 -7.42
N GLU A 806 36.23 11.12 -7.67
CA GLU A 806 37.59 11.05 -8.24
C GLU A 806 37.59 10.09 -9.42
N CYS A 807 38.19 10.51 -10.54
CA CYS A 807 38.28 9.81 -11.81
C CYS A 807 39.72 9.90 -12.32
#